data_AF-A0A196SJF3-F1
#
_entry.id   AF-A0A196SJF3-F1
#
_cell.length_a   1.000
_cell.length_b   1.000
_cell.length_c   1.000
_cell.angle_alpha   90.00
_cell.angle_beta   90.00
_cell.angle_gamma   90.00
#
_symmetry.space_group_name_H-M   'P 1'
#
loop_
_entity.id
_entity.type
_entity.pdbx_description
1 polymer ?
#
loop_
_entity_poly.entity_id
_entity_poly.type
_entity_poly.pdbx_seq_one_letter_code
_entity_poly.pdbx_strand_id
1 'polypeptide(L)'
;MRKLLFILLLSVVLADDSDFFEFLSNGEMIKNVPVNGTIPKGESVSYTSKAGNWEYVTFGIQVTGPSDKQFQQIATAKITCDSHTIEFPLESYVPSTRNEDVDCKGKDTVITITNGLTKDIKFWAIVAGIDDIMYDVPDNSFYSNVLPGHASTEFNSYRVYIGKDESGSGAVDFVNVTCIYDAFSKSTVQAFFSDGPRPVPRRSKMLNNAGEGLLWTTLSKNDQLFCQDCYLYLHVKVDKAGNEPVFYRMQWNVDRDIVRLQNNEMFEGTVISDNHGQHFVIDLSKMEYDTNIYIGTRKLDNPDDTLTFDVSLTSFDDGEWDTCKTVENGGVGLKEWGIGRMDPCWRLGAVYYVRAWTANQVTKPQKFSIVFRLARVQGTYLYKGKTTHYQTREELPSIAYYKISIPKEEFVDYQSLTVSMSNIFYTSTGSFWYGFDVFYGKEADSILPINPQDPGTYSYTANVNYQNTRSFMLTEDQEGWCTDCTFVFAVRSMKETTWAITAELGYVPFLLQPNEHRSGTLHPYTAGTEMYFYHHQSEYRPVEVAVRKVNEKSPNVVMYIATYPHPDKENHQWVDTTDADGRADITIEEGYPWYCTDCFYYVSVFFMDSEAEQDNTAIEIEYNCPDSVCKVCKNGFDPSTDCKECLPGFYGKDCKACKNCNHGTCDSGISGTGKCICNEGWGPEEVCTSCLEGFWGDQCQKCPSCHSHGKCNDGLKGDGTCTCEGNWDSRVNCDDCKDGFFGLSCEGQCPATTNGVCDNNGDCNDKRTGDGHCVCNAGMVGINCDTKLEDDKCKPHCIEGHGACDETQGKCQCWGDYNGSDCKYEKKNMWITLLIASTVILLIVLAIVMISRLAHHTPRRNRKEKKPLVADAENGYKSMD
;
A
#
# COMPACT_ATOMS: atom_id res chain seq x y z
N MET A 1 -45.99 -33.94 -12.48
CA MET A 1 -45.14 -33.90 -13.68
C MET A 1 -45.79 -34.48 -14.93
N ARG A 2 -46.18 -35.78 -15.02
CA ARG A 2 -46.88 -36.30 -16.23
C ARG A 2 -48.23 -35.64 -16.56
N LYS A 3 -48.99 -35.14 -15.57
CA LYS A 3 -50.27 -34.42 -15.80
C LYS A 3 -50.10 -32.95 -16.22
N LEU A 4 -49.00 -32.28 -15.85
CA LEU A 4 -48.77 -30.86 -16.19
C LEU A 4 -48.17 -30.72 -17.60
N LEU A 5 -47.24 -31.62 -17.95
CA LEU A 5 -46.70 -31.71 -19.31
C LEU A 5 -47.80 -32.07 -20.33
N PHE A 6 -48.78 -32.89 -19.94
CA PHE A 6 -49.93 -33.24 -20.78
C PHE A 6 -50.90 -32.06 -21.01
N ILE A 7 -51.04 -31.15 -20.04
CA ILE A 7 -51.92 -29.97 -20.16
C ILE A 7 -51.28 -28.88 -21.04
N LEU A 8 -49.96 -28.68 -20.96
CA LEU A 8 -49.20 -27.72 -21.77
C LEU A 8 -49.04 -28.18 -23.23
N LEU A 9 -48.81 -29.47 -23.49
CA LEU A 9 -48.75 -30.00 -24.86
C LEU A 9 -50.12 -30.08 -25.54
N LEU A 10 -51.23 -30.29 -24.80
CA LEU A 10 -52.57 -30.23 -25.39
C LEU A 10 -53.03 -28.80 -25.70
N SER A 11 -52.61 -27.78 -24.93
CA SER A 11 -53.13 -26.41 -25.06
C SER A 11 -52.56 -25.64 -26.27
N VAL A 12 -51.35 -25.96 -26.71
CA VAL A 12 -50.78 -25.42 -27.97
C VAL A 12 -51.41 -26.09 -29.20
N VAL A 13 -51.88 -27.34 -29.06
CA VAL A 13 -52.48 -28.11 -30.17
C VAL A 13 -53.99 -27.87 -30.31
N LEU A 14 -54.69 -27.48 -29.23
CA LEU A 14 -56.16 -27.34 -29.22
C LEU A 14 -56.67 -25.89 -29.29
N ALA A 15 -55.83 -24.90 -29.58
CA ALA A 15 -56.28 -23.50 -29.74
C ALA A 15 -57.23 -23.28 -30.94
N ASP A 16 -57.41 -24.29 -31.80
CA ASP A 16 -58.35 -24.26 -32.94
C ASP A 16 -59.72 -24.91 -32.66
N ASP A 17 -59.95 -25.60 -31.54
CA ASP A 17 -61.26 -26.17 -31.21
C ASP A 17 -61.65 -25.95 -29.74
N SER A 18 -62.89 -25.46 -29.56
CA SER A 18 -63.47 -25.00 -28.31
C SER A 18 -63.70 -26.07 -27.24
N ASP A 19 -63.79 -25.61 -25.98
CA ASP A 19 -64.46 -26.24 -24.82
C ASP A 19 -63.69 -27.23 -23.95
N PHE A 20 -62.64 -26.78 -23.22
CA PHE A 20 -62.04 -27.65 -22.18
C PHE A 20 -61.70 -27.07 -20.80
N PHE A 21 -61.97 -25.80 -20.48
CA PHE A 21 -61.78 -25.32 -19.09
C PHE A 21 -62.78 -24.21 -18.69
N GLU A 22 -64.04 -24.55 -18.45
CA GLU A 22 -64.87 -23.74 -17.54
C GLU A 22 -64.52 -24.13 -16.09
N PHE A 23 -63.51 -23.49 -15.53
CA PHE A 23 -63.27 -23.52 -14.09
C PHE A 23 -63.17 -22.08 -13.57
N LEU A 24 -64.03 -21.77 -12.60
CA LEU A 24 -64.10 -20.56 -11.76
C LEU A 24 -65.00 -19.42 -12.28
N SER A 25 -66.31 -19.62 -12.11
CA SER A 25 -67.37 -18.63 -12.30
C SER A 25 -67.48 -17.56 -11.19
N ASN A 26 -66.40 -17.14 -10.54
CA ASN A 26 -66.49 -16.24 -9.36
C ASN A 26 -65.60 -14.98 -9.41
N GLY A 27 -65.17 -14.53 -10.59
CA GLY A 27 -64.51 -13.22 -10.75
C GLY A 27 -63.17 -13.06 -10.00
N GLU A 28 -62.56 -14.16 -9.56
CA GLU A 28 -61.32 -14.18 -8.78
C GLU A 28 -60.23 -15.01 -9.48
N MET A 29 -59.03 -14.45 -9.65
CA MET A 29 -57.86 -15.15 -10.19
C MET A 29 -56.93 -15.63 -9.07
N ILE A 30 -56.69 -16.94 -9.03
CA ILE A 30 -55.83 -17.63 -8.05
C ILE A 30 -54.39 -17.72 -8.62
N LYS A 31 -53.39 -17.51 -7.77
CA LYS A 31 -51.95 -17.58 -8.13
C LYS A 31 -51.61 -18.88 -8.87
N ASN A 32 -50.89 -18.76 -9.99
CA ASN A 32 -50.45 -19.85 -10.86
C ASN A 32 -51.58 -20.73 -11.43
N VAL A 33 -52.83 -20.26 -11.36
CA VAL A 33 -53.98 -20.94 -11.96
C VAL A 33 -54.44 -20.12 -13.17
N PRO A 34 -54.32 -20.66 -14.39
CA PRO A 34 -54.80 -19.95 -15.57
C PRO A 34 -56.32 -19.88 -15.62
N VAL A 35 -56.84 -18.76 -16.13
CA VAL A 35 -58.24 -18.55 -16.45
C VAL A 35 -58.38 -18.31 -17.95
N ASN A 36 -59.51 -18.71 -18.53
CA ASN A 36 -59.84 -18.41 -19.92
C ASN A 36 -61.32 -18.05 -20.04
N GLY A 37 -61.71 -17.51 -21.18
CA GLY A 37 -63.10 -17.18 -21.44
C GLY A 37 -63.32 -16.50 -22.78
N THR A 38 -64.57 -16.08 -23.01
CA THR A 38 -64.96 -15.30 -24.19
C THR A 38 -65.48 -13.94 -23.73
N ILE A 39 -64.98 -12.87 -24.35
CA ILE A 39 -65.43 -11.50 -24.11
C ILE A 39 -66.29 -11.08 -25.30
N PRO A 40 -67.59 -10.82 -25.09
CA PRO A 40 -68.49 -10.38 -26.16
C PRO A 40 -68.02 -9.08 -26.83
N LYS A 41 -68.49 -8.83 -28.05
CA LYS A 41 -68.13 -7.62 -28.82
C LYS A 41 -68.29 -6.33 -28.00
N GLY A 42 -67.22 -5.53 -27.91
CA GLY A 42 -67.23 -4.25 -27.21
C GLY A 42 -67.42 -4.31 -25.68
N GLU A 43 -67.45 -5.50 -25.08
CA GLU A 43 -67.59 -5.68 -23.64
C GLU A 43 -66.23 -5.82 -22.95
N SER A 44 -66.25 -5.78 -21.61
CA SER A 44 -65.08 -5.98 -20.76
C SER A 44 -65.34 -7.03 -19.69
N VAL A 45 -64.33 -7.84 -19.38
CA VAL A 45 -64.35 -8.76 -18.24
C VAL A 45 -63.33 -8.31 -17.20
N SER A 46 -63.67 -8.44 -15.91
CA SER A 46 -62.80 -8.05 -14.80
C SER A 46 -62.60 -9.20 -13.83
N TYR A 47 -61.37 -9.36 -13.37
CA TYR A 47 -60.96 -10.36 -12.40
C TYR A 47 -60.18 -9.71 -11.26
N THR A 48 -60.43 -10.15 -10.03
CA THR A 48 -59.69 -9.69 -8.85
C THR A 48 -58.73 -10.78 -8.39
N SER A 49 -57.48 -10.44 -8.12
CA SER A 49 -56.53 -11.32 -7.43
C SER A 49 -56.32 -10.78 -6.02
N LYS A 50 -56.61 -11.60 -5.00
CA LYS A 50 -56.49 -11.18 -3.60
C LYS A 50 -55.04 -11.12 -3.13
N ALA A 51 -54.71 -10.09 -2.36
CA ALA A 51 -53.43 -9.94 -1.72
C ALA A 51 -53.11 -11.07 -0.73
N GLY A 52 -52.11 -11.89 -1.04
CA GLY A 52 -51.31 -12.52 0.02
C GLY A 52 -50.06 -11.68 0.32
N ASN A 53 -49.09 -12.26 1.04
CA ASN A 53 -47.74 -11.70 1.25
C ASN A 53 -46.94 -11.63 -0.07
N TRP A 54 -47.37 -10.83 -1.04
CA TRP A 54 -46.80 -10.76 -2.38
C TRP A 54 -46.01 -9.46 -2.47
N GLU A 55 -44.77 -9.50 -2.97
CA GLU A 55 -43.97 -8.27 -3.19
C GLU A 55 -44.16 -7.70 -4.61
N TYR A 56 -44.36 -8.55 -5.64
CA TYR A 56 -44.56 -8.12 -7.04
C TYR A 56 -45.39 -9.16 -7.83
N VAL A 57 -46.12 -8.72 -8.86
CA VAL A 57 -47.05 -9.57 -9.65
C VAL A 57 -46.80 -9.46 -11.16
N THR A 58 -46.67 -10.59 -11.85
CA THR A 58 -46.55 -10.69 -13.32
C THR A 58 -47.81 -11.29 -13.93
N PHE A 59 -48.18 -10.78 -15.11
CA PHE A 59 -49.37 -11.19 -15.85
C PHE A 59 -49.00 -11.68 -17.25
N GLY A 60 -49.60 -12.81 -17.64
CA GLY A 60 -49.60 -13.27 -19.03
C GLY A 60 -51.01 -13.25 -19.58
N ILE A 61 -51.25 -12.51 -20.66
CA ILE A 61 -52.57 -12.42 -21.32
C ILE A 61 -52.41 -12.71 -22.81
N GLN A 62 -53.20 -13.64 -23.32
CA GLN A 62 -53.33 -13.91 -24.75
C GLN A 62 -54.79 -13.76 -25.18
N VAL A 63 -55.00 -13.11 -26.32
CA VAL A 63 -56.33 -12.93 -26.93
C VAL A 63 -56.34 -13.50 -28.35
N THR A 64 -57.42 -14.20 -28.67
CA THR A 64 -57.66 -14.79 -29.98
C THR A 64 -58.98 -14.26 -30.51
N GLY A 65 -58.93 -13.58 -31.65
CA GLY A 65 -60.09 -12.96 -32.29
C GLY A 65 -60.06 -13.11 -33.81
N PRO A 66 -61.18 -12.87 -34.50
CA PRO A 66 -61.30 -13.01 -35.95
C PRO A 66 -60.58 -11.86 -36.67
N SER A 67 -59.26 -11.91 -36.67
CA SER A 67 -58.38 -11.03 -37.44
C SER A 67 -57.51 -11.89 -38.36
N ASP A 68 -57.63 -11.69 -39.68
CA ASP A 68 -56.79 -12.38 -40.67
C ASP A 68 -55.35 -11.84 -40.71
N LYS A 69 -55.03 -10.86 -39.84
CA LYS A 69 -53.71 -10.22 -39.70
C LYS A 69 -53.15 -10.46 -38.30
N GLN A 70 -51.93 -10.98 -38.23
CA GLN A 70 -51.11 -11.07 -37.01
C GLN A 70 -50.69 -9.67 -36.57
N PHE A 71 -50.49 -9.46 -35.26
CA PHE A 71 -50.01 -8.20 -34.67
C PHE A 71 -50.96 -7.01 -34.82
N GLN A 72 -52.28 -7.27 -34.87
CA GLN A 72 -53.26 -6.20 -34.80
C GLN A 72 -53.78 -6.07 -33.37
N GLN A 73 -53.83 -4.85 -32.83
CA GLN A 73 -54.51 -4.59 -31.56
C GLN A 73 -55.99 -4.96 -31.68
N ILE A 74 -56.42 -5.93 -30.88
CA ILE A 74 -57.80 -6.44 -30.85
C ILE A 74 -58.48 -6.26 -29.48
N ALA A 75 -57.70 -5.98 -28.43
CA ALA A 75 -58.22 -5.72 -27.10
C ALA A 75 -57.31 -4.75 -26.33
N THR A 76 -57.76 -4.30 -25.17
CA THR A 76 -56.93 -3.58 -24.18
C THR A 76 -57.02 -4.27 -22.82
N ALA A 77 -55.89 -4.40 -22.15
CA ALA A 77 -55.83 -4.85 -20.76
C ALA A 77 -55.54 -3.65 -19.85
N LYS A 78 -56.26 -3.58 -18.74
CA LYS A 78 -56.14 -2.55 -17.72
C LYS A 78 -55.96 -3.22 -16.36
N ILE A 79 -54.86 -2.90 -15.69
CA ILE A 79 -54.50 -3.44 -14.38
C ILE A 79 -54.54 -2.30 -13.37
N THR A 80 -55.31 -2.49 -12.30
CA THR A 80 -55.52 -1.48 -11.26
C THR A 80 -55.15 -2.05 -9.89
N CYS A 81 -54.26 -1.35 -9.18
CA CYS A 81 -53.93 -1.56 -7.78
C CYS A 81 -54.10 -0.23 -7.06
N ASP A 82 -55.10 -0.11 -6.17
CA ASP A 82 -55.50 1.16 -5.53
C ASP A 82 -55.62 2.34 -6.53
N SER A 83 -54.79 3.38 -6.39
CA SER A 83 -54.77 4.59 -7.21
C SER A 83 -53.85 4.50 -8.44
N HIS A 84 -53.16 3.36 -8.63
CA HIS A 84 -52.27 3.15 -9.76
C HIS A 84 -52.95 2.27 -10.80
N THR A 85 -52.95 2.73 -12.05
CA THR A 85 -53.59 2.03 -13.15
C THR A 85 -52.69 2.04 -14.38
N ILE A 86 -52.45 0.86 -14.93
CA ILE A 86 -51.70 0.68 -16.18
C ILE A 86 -52.66 0.09 -17.22
N GLU A 87 -52.66 0.66 -18.41
CA GLU A 87 -53.45 0.19 -19.54
C GLU A 87 -52.54 -0.05 -20.74
N PHE A 88 -52.70 -1.18 -21.41
CA PHE A 88 -51.88 -1.56 -22.55
C PHE A 88 -52.68 -2.33 -23.61
N PRO A 89 -52.25 -2.24 -24.90
CA PRO A 89 -52.89 -2.94 -26.00
C PRO A 89 -52.61 -4.45 -25.95
N LEU A 90 -53.58 -5.25 -26.38
CA LEU A 90 -53.44 -6.69 -26.61
C LEU A 90 -53.66 -6.99 -28.10
N GLU A 91 -52.77 -7.80 -28.68
CA GLU A 91 -52.76 -8.08 -30.11
C GLU A 91 -53.12 -9.53 -30.46
N SER A 92 -53.61 -9.72 -31.69
CA SER A 92 -54.02 -11.02 -32.21
C SER A 92 -52.85 -12.01 -32.25
N TYR A 93 -53.07 -13.20 -31.66
CA TYR A 93 -52.16 -14.36 -31.72
C TYR A 93 -50.81 -14.21 -31.00
N VAL A 94 -50.63 -13.18 -30.17
CA VAL A 94 -49.38 -12.97 -29.42
C VAL A 94 -49.66 -13.02 -27.91
N PRO A 95 -49.00 -13.90 -27.14
CA PRO A 95 -49.02 -13.79 -25.69
C PRO A 95 -48.24 -12.55 -25.27
N SER A 96 -48.91 -11.67 -24.51
CA SER A 96 -48.26 -10.51 -23.91
C SER A 96 -47.89 -10.85 -22.47
N THR A 97 -46.60 -11.12 -22.25
CA THR A 97 -45.98 -11.20 -20.92
C THR A 97 -45.35 -9.85 -20.61
N ARG A 98 -45.87 -9.13 -19.63
CA ARG A 98 -45.34 -7.81 -19.25
C ARG A 98 -44.89 -7.84 -17.79
N ASN A 99 -43.61 -7.54 -17.58
CA ASN A 99 -43.05 -7.25 -16.26
C ASN A 99 -43.14 -5.75 -16.05
N GLU A 100 -44.23 -5.29 -15.43
CA GLU A 100 -44.37 -3.89 -15.02
C GLU A 100 -44.28 -3.82 -13.50
N ASP A 101 -43.48 -2.87 -12.99
CA ASP A 101 -43.31 -2.59 -11.56
C ASP A 101 -44.59 -1.93 -11.00
N VAL A 102 -45.68 -2.69 -10.91
CA VAL A 102 -46.85 -2.28 -10.13
C VAL A 102 -46.64 -2.81 -8.71
N ASP A 103 -46.20 -1.94 -7.80
CA ASP A 103 -46.06 -2.25 -6.37
C ASP A 103 -47.46 -2.44 -5.73
N CYS A 104 -48.03 -3.62 -5.94
CA CYS A 104 -49.31 -4.04 -5.36
C CYS A 104 -49.10 -4.76 -4.02
N LYS A 105 -48.00 -4.48 -3.30
CA LYS A 105 -47.63 -5.22 -2.09
C LYS A 105 -48.75 -5.24 -1.06
N GLY A 106 -49.24 -6.45 -0.77
CA GLY A 106 -50.33 -6.67 0.19
C GLY A 106 -51.68 -6.08 -0.22
N LYS A 107 -51.91 -5.79 -1.52
CA LYS A 107 -53.13 -5.16 -2.04
C LYS A 107 -53.77 -5.95 -3.17
N ASP A 108 -55.11 -5.94 -3.21
CA ASP A 108 -55.87 -6.65 -4.23
C ASP A 108 -55.65 -6.01 -5.60
N THR A 109 -55.45 -6.84 -6.62
CA THR A 109 -55.21 -6.38 -7.99
C THR A 109 -56.42 -6.69 -8.87
N VAL A 110 -56.93 -5.68 -9.58
CA VAL A 110 -58.05 -5.85 -10.52
C VAL A 110 -57.53 -5.79 -11.95
N ILE A 111 -57.79 -6.84 -12.73
CA ILE A 111 -57.43 -6.92 -14.15
C ILE A 111 -58.69 -6.91 -14.99
N THR A 112 -58.81 -5.92 -15.85
CA THR A 112 -59.91 -5.74 -16.78
C THR A 112 -59.40 -5.91 -18.21
N ILE A 113 -60.01 -6.81 -18.98
CA ILE A 113 -59.73 -6.98 -20.41
C ILE A 113 -60.94 -6.47 -21.18
N THR A 114 -60.72 -5.55 -22.11
CA THR A 114 -61.77 -4.92 -22.92
C THR A 114 -61.61 -5.34 -24.38
N ASN A 115 -62.67 -5.91 -24.95
CA ASN A 115 -62.70 -6.31 -26.35
C ASN A 115 -62.84 -5.08 -27.26
N GLY A 116 -61.84 -4.82 -28.11
CA GLY A 116 -61.82 -3.71 -29.05
C GLY A 116 -62.47 -4.02 -30.41
N LEU A 117 -62.93 -5.25 -30.64
CA LEU A 117 -63.50 -5.71 -31.90
C LEU A 117 -65.03 -5.71 -31.91
N THR A 118 -65.60 -5.69 -33.11
CA THR A 118 -67.05 -5.83 -33.36
C THR A 118 -67.55 -7.28 -33.32
N LYS A 119 -66.67 -8.23 -32.97
CA LYS A 119 -66.94 -9.66 -32.81
C LYS A 119 -66.36 -10.13 -31.48
N ASP A 120 -66.86 -11.27 -31.00
CA ASP A 120 -66.41 -11.86 -29.74
C ASP A 120 -64.95 -12.29 -29.85
N ILE A 121 -64.19 -12.13 -28.76
CA ILE A 121 -62.80 -12.59 -28.65
C ILE A 121 -62.68 -13.62 -27.54
N LYS A 122 -61.83 -14.63 -27.73
CA LYS A 122 -61.42 -15.54 -26.67
C LYS A 122 -60.17 -14.99 -25.99
N PHE A 123 -60.01 -15.27 -24.71
CA PHE A 123 -58.79 -14.90 -24.00
C PHE A 123 -58.35 -16.02 -23.05
N TRP A 124 -57.08 -15.95 -22.70
CA TRP A 124 -56.45 -16.71 -21.64
C TRP A 124 -55.60 -15.75 -20.81
N ALA A 125 -55.63 -15.87 -19.49
CA ALA A 125 -54.87 -15.04 -18.56
C ALA A 125 -54.35 -15.84 -17.36
N ILE A 126 -53.19 -15.47 -16.83
CA ILE A 126 -52.63 -16.03 -15.59
C ILE A 126 -51.95 -14.94 -14.76
N VAL A 127 -51.99 -15.10 -13.42
CA VAL A 127 -51.31 -14.25 -12.44
C VAL A 127 -50.26 -15.08 -11.70
N ALA A 128 -49.00 -14.62 -11.70
CA ALA A 128 -47.88 -15.24 -10.98
C ALA A 128 -47.11 -14.20 -10.14
N GLY A 129 -46.43 -14.64 -9.07
CA GLY A 129 -45.54 -13.76 -8.29
C GLY A 129 -44.12 -13.76 -8.87
N ILE A 130 -43.41 -12.63 -8.82
CA ILE A 130 -42.03 -12.53 -9.37
C ILE A 130 -41.02 -13.40 -8.58
N ASP A 131 -41.33 -13.75 -7.33
CA ASP A 131 -40.49 -14.63 -6.50
C ASP A 131 -40.73 -16.13 -6.76
N ASP A 132 -41.73 -16.51 -7.58
CA ASP A 132 -41.94 -17.89 -8.00
C ASP A 132 -41.23 -18.15 -9.34
N ILE A 133 -40.38 -19.17 -9.34
CA ILE A 133 -39.54 -19.60 -10.47
C ILE A 133 -40.37 -19.96 -11.70
N MET A 134 -39.97 -19.50 -12.88
CA MET A 134 -40.55 -19.98 -14.14
C MET A 134 -40.16 -21.43 -14.48
N TYR A 135 -38.96 -21.91 -14.10
CA TYR A 135 -38.52 -23.31 -14.29
C TYR A 135 -37.45 -23.75 -13.27
N ASP A 136 -37.61 -24.91 -12.61
CA ASP A 136 -36.55 -25.63 -11.89
C ASP A 136 -35.79 -26.57 -12.85
N VAL A 137 -34.46 -26.54 -12.83
CA VAL A 137 -33.60 -27.32 -13.75
C VAL A 137 -33.24 -28.69 -13.16
N PRO A 138 -33.63 -29.83 -13.78
CA PRO A 138 -33.35 -31.17 -13.23
C PRO A 138 -32.15 -31.92 -13.83
N ASP A 139 -31.58 -31.48 -14.97
CA ASP A 139 -30.61 -32.28 -15.77
C ASP A 139 -29.36 -31.47 -16.21
N ASN A 140 -28.23 -32.16 -16.50
CA ASN A 140 -26.96 -31.60 -16.99
C ASN A 140 -27.06 -30.83 -18.33
N SER A 141 -28.22 -30.85 -19.00
CA SER A 141 -28.53 -29.96 -20.11
C SER A 141 -30.04 -29.81 -20.30
N PHE A 142 -30.49 -28.64 -20.76
CA PHE A 142 -31.90 -28.43 -21.13
C PHE A 142 -32.03 -27.53 -22.36
N TYR A 143 -33.19 -27.59 -23.03
CA TYR A 143 -33.52 -26.77 -24.19
C TYR A 143 -34.60 -25.75 -23.82
N SER A 144 -34.48 -24.55 -24.38
CA SER A 144 -35.49 -23.50 -24.22
C SER A 144 -35.48 -22.55 -25.42
N ASN A 145 -36.39 -21.58 -25.41
CA ASN A 145 -36.59 -20.65 -26.51
C ASN A 145 -37.15 -19.31 -26.05
N VAL A 146 -36.86 -18.27 -26.81
CA VAL A 146 -37.52 -16.96 -26.74
C VAL A 146 -38.32 -16.77 -28.04
N LEU A 147 -39.62 -16.56 -27.89
CA LEU A 147 -40.52 -16.29 -29.02
C LEU A 147 -40.57 -14.78 -29.30
N PRO A 148 -40.80 -14.36 -30.55
CA PRO A 148 -40.91 -12.95 -30.88
C PRO A 148 -42.11 -12.29 -30.18
N GLY A 149 -41.84 -11.21 -29.44
CA GLY A 149 -42.80 -10.39 -28.70
C GLY A 149 -42.72 -8.90 -29.06
N HIS A 150 -43.54 -8.07 -28.40
CA HIS A 150 -43.59 -6.60 -28.61
C HIS A 150 -42.36 -5.85 -28.12
N ALA A 151 -41.61 -6.44 -27.19
CA ALA A 151 -40.43 -5.80 -26.63
C ALA A 151 -39.22 -5.98 -27.55
N SER A 152 -38.44 -4.92 -27.70
CA SER A 152 -37.13 -5.00 -28.37
C SER A 152 -36.13 -5.87 -27.61
N THR A 153 -36.49 -6.33 -26.41
CA THR A 153 -35.66 -7.13 -25.52
C THR A 153 -36.55 -8.09 -24.73
N GLU A 154 -36.20 -9.38 -24.72
CA GLU A 154 -36.90 -10.42 -23.97
C GLU A 154 -35.95 -11.13 -22.99
N PHE A 155 -36.49 -11.69 -21.90
CA PHE A 155 -35.71 -12.34 -20.85
C PHE A 155 -36.32 -13.68 -20.40
N ASN A 156 -35.47 -14.70 -20.27
CA ASN A 156 -35.78 -15.96 -19.59
C ASN A 156 -34.89 -16.12 -18.35
N SER A 157 -35.49 -16.43 -17.20
CA SER A 157 -34.79 -16.61 -15.93
C SER A 157 -35.00 -18.02 -15.39
N TYR A 158 -33.92 -18.69 -14.99
CA TYR A 158 -33.91 -20.04 -14.44
C TYR A 158 -33.34 -20.04 -13.04
N ARG A 159 -33.93 -20.81 -12.13
CA ARG A 159 -33.33 -21.05 -10.81
C ARG A 159 -32.49 -22.32 -10.87
N VAL A 160 -31.27 -22.22 -10.36
CA VAL A 160 -30.24 -23.27 -10.39
C VAL A 160 -29.82 -23.55 -8.96
N TYR A 161 -29.83 -24.83 -8.57
CA TYR A 161 -29.42 -25.25 -7.23
C TYR A 161 -27.99 -25.79 -7.25
N ILE A 162 -27.12 -25.27 -6.39
CA ILE A 162 -25.79 -25.81 -6.14
C ILE A 162 -25.85 -26.61 -4.83
N GLY A 163 -25.63 -27.93 -4.92
CA GLY A 163 -25.72 -28.86 -3.79
C GLY A 163 -24.60 -28.71 -2.75
N LYS A 164 -24.72 -29.44 -1.63
CA LYS A 164 -23.70 -29.53 -0.58
C LYS A 164 -22.55 -30.46 -0.97
N ASP A 165 -21.40 -30.19 -0.38
CA ASP A 165 -20.30 -31.16 -0.31
C ASP A 165 -20.71 -32.28 0.66
N GLU A 166 -21.09 -33.44 0.13
CA GLU A 166 -21.34 -34.64 0.93
C GLU A 166 -20.10 -35.54 0.96
N SER A 167 -19.85 -36.14 2.13
CA SER A 167 -18.74 -37.08 2.33
C SER A 167 -18.79 -38.23 1.33
N GLY A 168 -17.87 -38.26 0.38
CA GLY A 168 -17.73 -39.30 -0.64
C GLY A 168 -18.07 -38.90 -2.08
N SER A 169 -18.50 -37.66 -2.35
CA SER A 169 -18.81 -37.19 -3.72
C SER A 169 -17.96 -36.02 -4.23
N GLY A 170 -16.92 -35.65 -3.47
CA GLY A 170 -16.07 -34.49 -3.75
C GLY A 170 -16.78 -33.15 -3.60
N ALA A 171 -16.00 -32.07 -3.48
CA ALA A 171 -16.55 -30.74 -3.43
C ALA A 171 -16.84 -30.23 -4.86
N VAL A 172 -17.96 -29.53 -5.08
CA VAL A 172 -18.15 -28.81 -6.35
C VAL A 172 -17.18 -27.63 -6.34
N ASP A 173 -16.17 -27.63 -7.21
CA ASP A 173 -15.13 -26.58 -7.23
C ASP A 173 -15.29 -25.61 -8.40
N PHE A 174 -15.75 -26.10 -9.55
CA PHE A 174 -16.14 -25.27 -10.69
C PHE A 174 -17.33 -25.83 -11.45
N VAL A 175 -18.21 -24.92 -11.86
CA VAL A 175 -19.37 -25.21 -12.72
C VAL A 175 -19.16 -24.49 -14.05
N ASN A 176 -18.85 -25.26 -15.08
CA ASN A 176 -18.77 -24.78 -16.46
C ASN A 176 -20.16 -24.79 -17.09
N VAL A 177 -20.60 -23.63 -17.57
CA VAL A 177 -21.94 -23.42 -18.10
C VAL A 177 -21.82 -22.91 -19.53
N THR A 178 -22.48 -23.59 -20.46
CA THR A 178 -22.46 -23.24 -21.88
C THR A 178 -23.88 -23.03 -22.38
N CYS A 179 -24.10 -21.92 -23.09
CA CYS A 179 -25.32 -21.61 -23.84
C CYS A 179 -25.02 -21.73 -25.34
N ILE A 180 -25.70 -22.64 -26.03
CA ILE A 180 -25.58 -22.87 -27.46
C ILE A 180 -26.86 -22.38 -28.13
N TYR A 181 -26.77 -21.47 -29.09
CA TYR A 181 -27.87 -20.88 -29.84
C TYR A 181 -27.56 -20.82 -31.33
N ASP A 182 -28.56 -20.51 -32.16
CA ASP A 182 -28.34 -20.40 -33.62
C ASP A 182 -27.48 -19.17 -33.95
N ALA A 183 -26.26 -19.43 -34.44
CA ALA A 183 -25.27 -18.42 -34.83
C ALA A 183 -25.75 -17.47 -35.94
N PHE A 184 -26.78 -17.87 -36.71
CA PHE A 184 -27.33 -17.08 -37.81
C PHE A 184 -28.54 -16.23 -37.41
N SER A 185 -28.91 -16.22 -36.12
CA SER A 185 -29.98 -15.37 -35.62
C SER A 185 -29.65 -13.88 -35.81
N LYS A 186 -30.63 -13.10 -36.28
CA LYS A 186 -30.53 -11.62 -36.33
C LYS A 186 -30.66 -10.96 -34.95
N SER A 187 -31.01 -11.74 -33.93
CA SER A 187 -31.17 -11.32 -32.55
C SER A 187 -29.84 -11.45 -31.80
N THR A 188 -29.60 -10.56 -30.83
CA THR A 188 -28.39 -10.62 -30.01
C THR A 188 -28.71 -11.35 -28.71
N VAL A 189 -27.99 -12.45 -28.45
CA VAL A 189 -28.19 -13.28 -27.25
C VAL A 189 -27.10 -12.99 -26.24
N GLN A 190 -27.50 -12.76 -24.99
CA GLN A 190 -26.63 -12.59 -23.84
C GLN A 190 -27.10 -13.51 -22.70
N ALA A 191 -26.19 -13.96 -21.85
CA ALA A 191 -26.54 -14.75 -20.67
C ALA A 191 -25.65 -14.38 -19.48
N PHE A 192 -26.20 -14.43 -18.27
CA PHE A 192 -25.46 -14.14 -17.03
C PHE A 192 -26.06 -14.79 -15.79
N PHE A 193 -25.24 -15.01 -14.77
CA PHE A 193 -25.66 -15.40 -13.43
C PHE A 193 -25.86 -14.19 -12.51
N SER A 194 -26.78 -14.29 -11.54
CA SER A 194 -26.95 -13.36 -10.43
C SER A 194 -27.45 -14.05 -9.15
N ASP A 195 -27.32 -13.36 -8.02
CA ASP A 195 -27.79 -13.78 -6.69
C ASP A 195 -29.28 -13.47 -6.44
N GLY A 196 -29.93 -12.74 -7.35
CA GLY A 196 -31.34 -12.36 -7.27
C GLY A 196 -32.16 -12.78 -8.49
N PRO A 197 -33.49 -12.96 -8.34
CA PRO A 197 -34.40 -13.39 -9.42
C PRO A 197 -34.68 -12.30 -10.46
N ARG A 198 -34.25 -11.06 -10.21
CA ARG A 198 -34.48 -9.92 -11.12
C ARG A 198 -33.34 -9.82 -12.15
N PRO A 199 -33.63 -9.54 -13.43
CA PRO A 199 -32.64 -9.39 -14.49
C PRO A 199 -31.82 -8.08 -14.42
N VAL A 200 -31.57 -7.58 -13.20
CA VAL A 200 -30.74 -6.40 -12.94
C VAL A 200 -29.34 -6.88 -12.57
N PRO A 201 -28.26 -6.41 -13.22
CA PRO A 201 -26.89 -6.83 -12.95
C PRO A 201 -26.37 -6.29 -11.61
N ARG A 202 -26.98 -6.69 -10.50
CA ARG A 202 -26.42 -6.55 -9.16
C ARG A 202 -25.66 -7.83 -8.89
N ARG A 203 -24.33 -7.73 -8.70
CA ARG A 203 -23.42 -8.88 -8.58
C ARG A 203 -23.73 -9.95 -9.63
N SER A 204 -23.35 -9.71 -10.87
CA SER A 204 -23.62 -10.64 -11.97
C SER A 204 -22.34 -11.15 -12.62
N LYS A 205 -22.32 -12.40 -13.08
CA LYS A 205 -21.24 -12.95 -13.90
C LYS A 205 -21.75 -13.26 -15.30
N MET A 206 -21.20 -12.57 -16.30
CA MET A 206 -21.59 -12.72 -17.71
C MET A 206 -21.00 -13.99 -18.32
N LEU A 207 -21.75 -14.62 -19.23
CA LEU A 207 -21.21 -15.65 -20.11
C LEU A 207 -20.48 -14.99 -21.29
N ASN A 208 -19.24 -15.40 -21.50
CA ASN A 208 -18.35 -14.91 -22.56
C ASN A 208 -18.76 -15.51 -23.91
N ASN A 209 -18.74 -14.69 -24.96
CA ASN A 209 -19.01 -15.14 -26.31
C ASN A 209 -17.76 -15.79 -26.92
N ALA A 210 -17.85 -17.07 -27.32
CA ALA A 210 -16.76 -17.80 -27.97
C ALA A 210 -16.88 -17.84 -29.50
N GLY A 211 -17.88 -17.19 -30.09
CA GLY A 211 -18.19 -17.27 -31.52
C GLY A 211 -19.15 -18.42 -31.86
N GLU A 212 -19.64 -18.42 -33.11
CA GLU A 212 -20.49 -19.49 -33.68
C GLU A 212 -21.74 -19.86 -32.85
N GLY A 213 -22.37 -18.89 -32.19
CA GLY A 213 -23.59 -19.16 -31.43
C GLY A 213 -23.33 -19.81 -30.06
N LEU A 214 -22.14 -19.63 -29.48
CA LEU A 214 -21.76 -20.21 -28.19
C LEU A 214 -21.38 -19.13 -27.16
N LEU A 215 -22.03 -19.17 -25.99
CA LEU A 215 -21.65 -18.41 -24.80
C LEU A 215 -21.21 -19.38 -23.69
N TRP A 216 -20.22 -19.02 -22.89
CA TRP A 216 -19.76 -19.87 -21.79
C TRP A 216 -19.24 -19.08 -20.59
N THR A 217 -19.31 -19.67 -19.40
CA THR A 217 -18.60 -19.18 -18.21
C THR A 217 -18.27 -20.33 -17.27
N THR A 218 -17.28 -20.10 -16.42
CA THR A 218 -17.00 -20.93 -15.25
C THR A 218 -17.47 -20.21 -14.01
N LEU A 219 -18.16 -20.88 -13.09
CA LEU A 219 -18.35 -20.42 -11.71
C LEU A 219 -17.40 -21.20 -10.81
N SER A 220 -16.34 -20.57 -10.32
CA SER A 220 -15.36 -21.17 -9.40
C SER A 220 -15.53 -20.65 -7.99
N LYS A 221 -14.98 -21.32 -6.98
CA LYS A 221 -14.99 -20.85 -5.58
C LYS A 221 -14.42 -19.45 -5.33
N ASN A 222 -13.65 -18.89 -6.27
CA ASN A 222 -13.12 -17.53 -6.17
C ASN A 222 -14.09 -16.47 -6.71
N ASP A 223 -15.16 -16.88 -7.40
CA ASP A 223 -16.20 -15.99 -7.85
C ASP A 223 -17.12 -15.57 -6.70
N GLN A 224 -17.42 -14.28 -6.62
CA GLN A 224 -18.32 -13.72 -5.60
C GLN A 224 -19.73 -14.32 -5.61
N LEU A 225 -20.13 -14.93 -6.73
CA LEU A 225 -21.43 -15.59 -6.91
C LEU A 225 -21.40 -17.08 -6.58
N PHE A 226 -20.23 -17.67 -6.33
CA PHE A 226 -20.15 -19.08 -6.01
C PHE A 226 -20.65 -19.34 -4.59
N CYS A 227 -21.57 -20.29 -4.44
CA CYS A 227 -22.10 -20.70 -3.15
C CYS A 227 -22.41 -22.22 -3.16
N GLN A 228 -22.51 -22.80 -1.96
CA GLN A 228 -22.90 -24.20 -1.75
C GLN A 228 -24.20 -24.23 -0.93
N ASP A 229 -25.05 -25.23 -1.16
CA ASP A 229 -26.40 -25.31 -0.57
C ASP A 229 -27.27 -24.08 -0.86
N CYS A 230 -27.20 -23.58 -2.09
CA CYS A 230 -27.82 -22.31 -2.44
C CYS A 230 -28.48 -22.36 -3.81
N TYR A 231 -29.34 -21.37 -4.06
CA TYR A 231 -29.91 -21.12 -5.37
C TYR A 231 -29.25 -19.90 -6.02
N LEU A 232 -28.92 -20.03 -7.29
CA LEU A 232 -28.52 -18.94 -8.18
C LEU A 232 -29.54 -18.77 -9.31
N TYR A 233 -29.51 -17.61 -9.96
CA TYR A 233 -30.37 -17.32 -11.10
C TYR A 233 -29.55 -17.16 -12.36
N LEU A 234 -29.93 -17.90 -13.41
CA LEU A 234 -29.37 -17.77 -14.75
C LEU A 234 -30.37 -17.00 -15.61
N HIS A 235 -29.92 -15.89 -16.18
CA HIS A 235 -30.70 -15.05 -17.07
C HIS A 235 -30.20 -15.18 -18.51
N VAL A 236 -31.12 -15.38 -19.45
CA VAL A 236 -30.86 -15.30 -20.89
C VAL A 236 -31.65 -14.12 -21.44
N LYS A 237 -30.94 -13.13 -21.99
CA LYS A 237 -31.47 -11.91 -22.57
C LYS A 237 -31.34 -11.99 -24.09
N VAL A 238 -32.42 -11.70 -24.80
CA VAL A 238 -32.45 -11.64 -26.27
C VAL A 238 -32.85 -10.25 -26.70
N ASP A 239 -31.90 -9.49 -27.26
CA ASP A 239 -32.17 -8.20 -27.89
C ASP A 239 -32.57 -8.39 -29.35
N LYS A 240 -33.49 -7.54 -29.82
CA LYS A 240 -34.20 -7.65 -31.10
C LYS A 240 -35.06 -8.92 -31.24
N ALA A 241 -35.55 -9.45 -30.12
CA ALA A 241 -36.35 -10.68 -30.07
C ALA A 241 -37.58 -10.68 -30.99
N GLY A 242 -38.18 -9.51 -31.28
CA GLY A 242 -39.33 -9.37 -32.18
C GLY A 242 -39.09 -9.73 -33.66
N ASN A 243 -37.86 -10.05 -34.07
CA ASN A 243 -37.54 -10.32 -35.47
C ASN A 243 -37.72 -11.80 -35.87
N GLU A 244 -37.28 -12.76 -35.03
CA GLU A 244 -37.27 -14.21 -35.31
C GLU A 244 -37.14 -15.00 -33.98
N PRO A 245 -37.72 -16.21 -33.86
CA PRO A 245 -37.60 -17.04 -32.65
C PRO A 245 -36.16 -17.50 -32.43
N VAL A 246 -35.70 -17.45 -31.18
CA VAL A 246 -34.35 -17.89 -30.79
C VAL A 246 -34.45 -19.15 -29.93
N PHE A 247 -33.90 -20.25 -30.43
CA PHE A 247 -33.76 -21.50 -29.68
C PHE A 247 -32.35 -21.60 -29.10
N TYR A 248 -32.24 -22.05 -27.85
CA TYR A 248 -30.95 -22.31 -27.23
C TYR A 248 -30.97 -23.53 -26.31
N ARG A 249 -29.79 -24.11 -26.13
CA ARG A 249 -29.49 -25.21 -25.22
C ARG A 249 -28.54 -24.73 -24.14
N MET A 250 -28.87 -25.00 -22.89
CA MET A 250 -27.94 -24.83 -21.77
C MET A 250 -27.30 -26.18 -21.43
N GLN A 251 -25.98 -26.18 -21.18
CA GLN A 251 -25.21 -27.36 -20.77
C GLN A 251 -24.35 -27.04 -19.55
N TRP A 252 -24.22 -28.03 -18.66
CA TRP A 252 -23.52 -27.93 -17.38
C TRP A 252 -22.44 -29.02 -17.30
N ASN A 253 -21.19 -28.63 -17.05
CA ASN A 253 -20.09 -29.53 -16.72
C ASN A 253 -19.61 -29.18 -15.31
N VAL A 254 -19.68 -30.13 -14.39
CA VAL A 254 -19.32 -29.96 -12.98
C VAL A 254 -18.20 -30.92 -12.66
N ASP A 255 -17.05 -30.40 -12.21
CA ASP A 255 -15.99 -31.23 -11.63
C ASP A 255 -16.21 -31.34 -10.11
N ARG A 256 -16.03 -32.56 -9.60
CA ARG A 256 -16.32 -32.91 -8.21
C ARG A 256 -15.23 -33.82 -7.63
N ASP A 257 -13.95 -33.49 -7.67
CA ASP A 257 -12.91 -34.39 -7.11
C ASP A 257 -11.64 -33.71 -6.55
N ILE A 258 -11.64 -32.40 -6.24
CA ILE A 258 -10.44 -31.73 -5.68
C ILE A 258 -10.50 -31.66 -4.15
N VAL A 259 -9.48 -32.21 -3.49
CA VAL A 259 -9.31 -32.17 -2.04
C VAL A 259 -8.29 -31.09 -1.65
N ARG A 260 -8.70 -30.08 -0.89
CA ARG A 260 -7.77 -29.09 -0.33
C ARG A 260 -7.03 -29.69 0.86
N LEU A 261 -5.72 -29.84 0.72
CA LEU A 261 -4.90 -30.27 1.82
C LEU A 261 -4.68 -29.08 2.78
N GLN A 262 -4.60 -29.37 4.08
CA GLN A 262 -4.20 -28.40 5.11
C GLN A 262 -2.82 -28.75 5.67
N ASN A 263 -2.08 -27.75 6.14
CA ASN A 263 -0.71 -27.94 6.61
C ASN A 263 -0.71 -28.89 7.82
N ASN A 264 0.10 -29.95 7.76
CA ASN A 264 0.19 -31.04 8.74
C ASN A 264 -1.06 -31.93 8.90
N GLU A 265 -2.13 -31.72 8.12
CA GLU A 265 -3.29 -32.61 8.13
C GLU A 265 -3.11 -33.76 7.15
N MET A 266 -3.33 -34.98 7.63
CA MET A 266 -3.26 -36.17 6.81
C MET A 266 -4.63 -36.47 6.19
N PHE A 267 -4.63 -36.72 4.89
CA PHE A 267 -5.81 -37.15 4.16
C PHE A 267 -5.61 -38.58 3.63
N GLU A 268 -6.66 -39.40 3.66
CA GLU A 268 -6.67 -40.73 3.05
C GLU A 268 -7.55 -40.73 1.80
N GLY A 269 -6.97 -41.09 0.66
CA GLY A 269 -7.61 -41.15 -0.65
C GLY A 269 -7.64 -42.56 -1.22
N THR A 270 -8.45 -42.74 -2.27
CA THR A 270 -8.48 -43.98 -3.05
C THR A 270 -8.48 -43.64 -4.53
N VAL A 271 -7.62 -44.30 -5.32
CA VAL A 271 -7.58 -44.16 -6.78
C VAL A 271 -7.98 -45.49 -7.42
N ILE A 272 -8.80 -45.44 -8.46
CA ILE A 272 -9.20 -46.60 -9.26
C ILE A 272 -8.51 -46.57 -10.63
N SER A 273 -8.65 -47.64 -11.42
CA SER A 273 -8.10 -47.71 -12.79
C SER A 273 -8.90 -46.81 -13.75
N ASP A 274 -8.72 -45.50 -13.63
CA ASP A 274 -9.17 -44.50 -14.60
C ASP A 274 -8.04 -43.52 -14.95
N ASN A 275 -8.22 -42.80 -16.05
CA ASN A 275 -7.27 -41.77 -16.50
C ASN A 275 -7.42 -40.45 -15.71
N HIS A 276 -8.35 -40.36 -14.76
CA HIS A 276 -8.72 -39.11 -14.09
C HIS A 276 -7.93 -38.92 -12.78
N GLY A 277 -7.83 -39.97 -11.97
CA GLY A 277 -7.17 -39.94 -10.67
C GLY A 277 -7.89 -39.09 -9.62
N GLN A 278 -7.27 -38.92 -8.45
CA GLN A 278 -7.73 -38.03 -7.37
C GLN A 278 -6.92 -36.74 -7.39
N HIS A 279 -7.59 -35.59 -7.36
CA HIS A 279 -6.93 -34.29 -7.41
C HIS A 279 -6.88 -33.63 -6.02
N PHE A 280 -5.85 -32.84 -5.80
CA PHE A 280 -5.60 -32.13 -4.55
C PHE A 280 -5.12 -30.70 -4.84
N VAL A 281 -5.36 -29.80 -3.88
CA VAL A 281 -4.84 -28.43 -3.93
C VAL A 281 -4.11 -28.08 -2.64
N ILE A 282 -2.93 -27.48 -2.79
CA ILE A 282 -2.18 -26.80 -1.73
C ILE A 282 -2.21 -25.31 -2.08
N ASP A 283 -3.00 -24.53 -1.36
CA ASP A 283 -3.17 -23.10 -1.61
C ASP A 283 -2.28 -22.29 -0.65
N LEU A 284 -1.20 -21.72 -1.19
CA LEU A 284 -0.31 -20.81 -0.45
C LEU A 284 -0.50 -19.34 -0.84
N SER A 285 -1.56 -19.00 -1.59
CA SER A 285 -1.82 -17.62 -2.05
C SER A 285 -1.99 -16.61 -0.92
N LYS A 286 -2.47 -17.09 0.24
CA LYS A 286 -2.61 -16.30 1.47
C LYS A 286 -1.47 -16.53 2.46
N MET A 287 -0.47 -17.33 2.11
CA MET A 287 0.64 -17.76 2.97
C MET A 287 1.96 -17.65 2.21
N GLU A 288 2.46 -16.42 2.03
CA GLU A 288 3.74 -16.14 1.33
C GLU A 288 4.95 -16.51 2.19
N TYR A 289 5.15 -17.81 2.44
CA TYR A 289 6.36 -18.30 3.09
C TYR A 289 7.42 -18.70 2.05
N ASP A 290 8.61 -18.10 2.14
CA ASP A 290 9.77 -18.48 1.33
C ASP A 290 10.42 -19.74 1.91
N THR A 291 9.78 -20.89 1.68
CA THR A 291 10.17 -22.17 2.28
C THR A 291 9.95 -23.37 1.36
N ASN A 292 10.61 -24.49 1.67
CA ASN A 292 10.40 -25.75 0.97
C ASN A 292 9.05 -26.36 1.38
N ILE A 293 8.36 -26.97 0.42
CA ILE A 293 7.12 -27.72 0.68
C ILE A 293 7.49 -29.21 0.75
N TYR A 294 7.16 -29.88 1.83
CA TYR A 294 7.30 -31.33 1.97
C TYR A 294 5.95 -32.01 1.79
N ILE A 295 5.91 -33.09 1.03
CA ILE A 295 4.74 -33.92 0.79
C ILE A 295 5.12 -35.35 1.17
N GLY A 296 4.43 -35.87 2.19
CA GLY A 296 4.52 -37.26 2.61
C GLY A 296 3.38 -38.05 1.98
N THR A 297 3.71 -39.14 1.31
CA THR A 297 2.72 -40.05 0.71
C THR A 297 2.97 -41.47 1.18
N ARG A 298 1.93 -42.23 1.47
CA ARG A 298 2.05 -43.63 1.89
C ARG A 298 0.94 -44.45 1.29
N LYS A 299 1.27 -45.57 0.64
CA LYS A 299 0.25 -46.54 0.23
C LYS A 299 -0.24 -47.34 1.44
N LEU A 300 -1.55 -47.54 1.52
CA LEU A 300 -2.20 -48.25 2.61
C LEU A 300 -2.48 -49.73 2.25
N ASP A 301 -2.57 -50.04 0.96
CA ASP A 301 -2.75 -51.41 0.43
C ASP A 301 -2.01 -51.65 -0.91
N ASN A 302 -2.09 -52.90 -1.41
CA ASN A 302 -1.54 -53.42 -2.68
C ASN A 302 -0.09 -52.99 -3.01
N PRO A 303 0.95 -53.66 -2.51
CA PRO A 303 2.34 -53.25 -2.70
C PRO A 303 2.84 -53.29 -4.16
N ASP A 304 2.19 -54.05 -5.03
CA ASP A 304 2.73 -54.40 -6.35
C ASP A 304 2.45 -53.35 -7.45
N ASP A 305 1.40 -52.54 -7.31
CA ASP A 305 1.02 -51.50 -8.30
C ASP A 305 1.74 -50.16 -8.03
N THR A 306 2.00 -49.33 -9.04
CA THR A 306 2.62 -48.00 -8.82
C THR A 306 1.56 -46.91 -8.70
N LEU A 307 1.68 -46.07 -7.68
CA LEU A 307 0.87 -44.86 -7.51
C LEU A 307 1.71 -43.63 -7.88
N THR A 308 1.25 -42.82 -8.82
CA THR A 308 1.99 -41.66 -9.34
C THR A 308 1.34 -40.36 -8.87
N PHE A 309 2.16 -39.39 -8.49
CA PHE A 309 1.76 -38.06 -8.08
C PHE A 309 2.36 -37.03 -9.03
N ASP A 310 1.52 -36.28 -9.72
CA ASP A 310 1.93 -35.15 -10.56
C ASP A 310 1.62 -33.84 -9.86
N VAL A 311 2.49 -32.85 -10.01
CA VAL A 311 2.30 -31.49 -9.49
C VAL A 311 2.25 -30.51 -10.66
N SER A 312 1.28 -29.60 -10.63
CA SER A 312 1.11 -28.49 -11.59
C SER A 312 0.91 -27.16 -10.86
N LEU A 313 1.22 -26.07 -11.56
CA LEU A 313 0.93 -24.69 -11.16
C LEU A 313 -0.36 -24.13 -11.78
N THR A 314 -0.93 -24.84 -12.76
CA THR A 314 -2.17 -24.50 -13.47
C THR A 314 -3.23 -25.57 -13.25
N SER A 315 -4.50 -25.18 -13.25
CA SER A 315 -5.64 -26.09 -13.17
C SER A 315 -5.85 -26.85 -14.49
N PHE A 316 -6.60 -27.96 -14.43
CA PHE A 316 -6.91 -28.85 -15.55
C PHE A 316 -7.98 -28.25 -16.47
N ASP A 317 -7.70 -27.09 -17.08
CA ASP A 317 -8.70 -26.29 -17.80
C ASP A 317 -8.87 -26.68 -19.28
N ASP A 318 -7.92 -27.42 -19.88
CA ASP A 318 -7.90 -27.75 -21.32
C ASP A 318 -7.88 -29.26 -21.65
N GLY A 319 -7.91 -30.11 -20.62
CA GLY A 319 -7.82 -31.57 -20.77
C GLY A 319 -6.39 -32.10 -20.83
N GLU A 320 -5.37 -31.24 -20.78
CA GLU A 320 -3.96 -31.60 -20.54
C GLU A 320 -3.53 -31.16 -19.13
N TRP A 321 -2.56 -31.86 -18.54
CA TRP A 321 -2.04 -31.53 -17.22
C TRP A 321 -0.60 -31.04 -17.37
N ASP A 322 -0.37 -29.74 -17.15
CA ASP A 322 0.95 -29.10 -17.23
C ASP A 322 1.83 -29.49 -16.03
N THR A 323 2.33 -30.73 -16.04
CA THR A 323 3.13 -31.26 -14.94
C THR A 323 4.49 -30.58 -14.84
N CYS A 324 4.75 -29.90 -13.72
CA CYS A 324 6.09 -29.41 -13.38
C CYS A 324 6.92 -30.39 -12.53
N LYS A 325 6.29 -31.38 -11.89
CA LYS A 325 7.00 -32.44 -11.15
C LYS A 325 6.19 -33.74 -11.06
N THR A 326 6.85 -34.89 -11.23
CA THR A 326 6.24 -36.23 -11.07
C THR A 326 6.99 -37.05 -10.03
N VAL A 327 6.26 -37.76 -9.17
CA VAL A 327 6.80 -38.68 -8.17
C VAL A 327 6.04 -40.00 -8.17
N GLU A 328 6.75 -41.11 -8.34
CA GLU A 328 6.18 -42.46 -8.32
C GLU A 328 6.35 -43.13 -6.95
N ASN A 329 5.34 -43.84 -6.46
CA ASN A 329 5.40 -44.61 -5.23
C ASN A 329 5.09 -46.10 -5.50
N GLY A 330 6.14 -46.91 -5.59
CA GLY A 330 6.06 -48.35 -5.85
C GLY A 330 6.06 -49.24 -4.60
N GLY A 331 5.87 -48.70 -3.39
CA GLY A 331 5.89 -49.49 -2.16
C GLY A 331 4.92 -48.99 -1.06
N VAL A 332 4.70 -49.80 -0.02
CA VAL A 332 3.80 -49.49 1.12
C VAL A 332 4.44 -48.64 2.23
N GLY A 333 5.69 -48.20 2.03
CA GLY A 333 6.40 -47.32 2.94
C GLY A 333 5.97 -45.86 2.82
N LEU A 334 6.28 -45.07 3.85
CA LEU A 334 6.21 -43.61 3.76
C LEU A 334 7.27 -43.14 2.75
N LYS A 335 6.83 -42.42 1.72
CA LYS A 335 7.69 -41.73 0.78
C LYS A 335 7.53 -40.23 0.98
N GLU A 336 8.60 -39.60 1.42
CA GLU A 336 8.69 -38.15 1.55
C GLU A 336 9.40 -37.57 0.32
N TRP A 337 8.82 -36.52 -0.22
CA TRP A 337 9.36 -35.75 -1.33
C TRP A 337 8.97 -34.29 -1.12
N GLY A 338 9.52 -33.36 -1.89
CA GLY A 338 9.19 -31.96 -1.67
C GLY A 338 9.47 -31.08 -2.88
N ILE A 339 8.87 -29.90 -2.87
CA ILE A 339 9.10 -28.84 -3.85
C ILE A 339 10.06 -27.87 -3.18
N GLY A 340 11.34 -28.04 -3.48
CA GLY A 340 12.41 -27.23 -2.91
C GLY A 340 12.66 -25.96 -3.71
N ARG A 341 13.33 -24.97 -3.11
CA ARG A 341 13.69 -23.69 -3.75
C ARG A 341 14.59 -23.78 -5.00
N MET A 342 15.12 -24.96 -5.31
CA MET A 342 15.88 -25.23 -6.55
C MET A 342 15.05 -25.93 -7.62
N ASP A 343 13.80 -26.27 -7.30
CA ASP A 343 12.91 -26.99 -8.19
C ASP A 343 12.25 -26.00 -9.16
N PRO A 344 12.22 -26.27 -10.47
CA PRO A 344 11.55 -25.40 -11.44
C PRO A 344 10.04 -25.23 -11.16
N CYS A 345 9.44 -26.15 -10.41
CA CYS A 345 8.04 -26.13 -10.00
C CYS A 345 7.80 -25.16 -8.81
N TRP A 346 8.83 -24.68 -8.12
CA TRP A 346 8.67 -23.83 -6.93
C TRP A 346 8.34 -22.37 -7.27
N ARG A 347 7.33 -21.81 -6.61
CA ARG A 347 6.91 -20.40 -6.69
C ARG A 347 6.45 -19.90 -5.32
N LEU A 348 6.82 -18.65 -4.98
CA LEU A 348 6.35 -17.99 -3.77
C LEU A 348 4.84 -17.68 -3.88
N GLY A 349 4.07 -18.02 -2.84
CA GLY A 349 2.63 -17.73 -2.79
C GLY A 349 1.78 -18.44 -3.85
N ALA A 350 2.28 -19.50 -4.48
CA ALA A 350 1.55 -20.20 -5.53
C ALA A 350 0.50 -21.18 -5.01
N VAL A 351 -0.45 -21.51 -5.88
CA VAL A 351 -1.39 -22.61 -5.70
C VAL A 351 -0.82 -23.82 -6.45
N TYR A 352 -0.64 -24.93 -5.74
CA TYR A 352 -0.15 -26.18 -6.31
C TYR A 352 -1.29 -27.16 -6.47
N TYR A 353 -1.45 -27.70 -7.67
CA TYR A 353 -2.38 -28.77 -7.98
C TYR A 353 -1.62 -30.09 -7.96
N VAL A 354 -2.11 -31.08 -7.21
CA VAL A 354 -1.49 -32.41 -7.15
C VAL A 354 -2.49 -33.45 -7.64
N ARG A 355 -2.09 -34.28 -8.61
CA ARG A 355 -2.91 -35.40 -9.11
C ARG A 355 -2.29 -36.72 -8.68
N ALA A 356 -3.02 -37.52 -7.92
CA ALA A 356 -2.68 -38.90 -7.64
C ALA A 356 -3.39 -39.80 -8.66
N TRP A 357 -2.65 -40.64 -9.39
CA TRP A 357 -3.22 -41.52 -10.41
C TRP A 357 -2.41 -42.82 -10.56
N THR A 358 -2.96 -43.78 -11.28
CA THR A 358 -2.30 -45.06 -11.57
C THR A 358 -2.57 -45.50 -13.01
N ALA A 359 -1.72 -46.35 -13.59
CA ALA A 359 -1.87 -46.80 -14.96
C ALA A 359 -3.14 -47.66 -15.17
N ASN A 360 -3.65 -47.71 -16.41
CA ASN A 360 -4.92 -48.33 -16.84
C ASN A 360 -5.08 -49.85 -16.66
N GLN A 361 -4.30 -50.48 -15.78
CA GLN A 361 -4.26 -51.92 -15.57
C GLN A 361 -4.05 -52.28 -14.08
N VAL A 362 -4.61 -51.52 -13.13
CA VAL A 362 -4.55 -51.94 -11.71
C VAL A 362 -5.61 -52.99 -11.40
N THR A 363 -5.21 -54.01 -10.63
CA THR A 363 -6.07 -55.16 -10.33
C THR A 363 -7.13 -54.85 -9.26
N LYS A 364 -6.92 -53.79 -8.47
CA LYS A 364 -7.79 -53.32 -7.38
C LYS A 364 -7.62 -51.80 -7.15
N PRO A 365 -8.63 -51.12 -6.55
CA PRO A 365 -8.46 -49.75 -6.05
C PRO A 365 -7.23 -49.62 -5.13
N GLN A 366 -6.49 -48.53 -5.26
CA GLN A 366 -5.28 -48.22 -4.48
C GLN A 366 -5.60 -47.19 -3.42
N LYS A 367 -5.47 -47.56 -2.14
CA LYS A 367 -5.62 -46.64 -1.01
C LYS A 367 -4.28 -46.02 -0.64
N PHE A 368 -4.29 -44.75 -0.31
CA PHE A 368 -3.09 -44.02 0.11
C PHE A 368 -3.43 -42.94 1.12
N SER A 369 -2.43 -42.49 1.86
CA SER A 369 -2.46 -41.26 2.61
C SER A 369 -1.50 -40.23 2.03
N ILE A 370 -1.88 -38.96 2.13
CA ILE A 370 -1.09 -37.81 1.72
C ILE A 370 -1.14 -36.74 2.83
N VAL A 371 -0.01 -36.09 3.07
CA VAL A 371 0.11 -34.95 3.98
C VAL A 371 1.09 -33.96 3.37
N PHE A 372 0.80 -32.67 3.43
CA PHE A 372 1.80 -31.64 3.14
C PHE A 372 2.24 -30.94 4.42
N ARG A 373 3.49 -30.50 4.44
CA ARG A 373 4.12 -29.78 5.54
C ARG A 373 5.01 -28.68 4.99
N LEU A 374 4.88 -27.47 5.55
CA LEU A 374 5.84 -26.41 5.28
C LEU A 374 7.13 -26.66 6.09
N ALA A 375 8.28 -26.49 5.45
CA ALA A 375 9.54 -26.52 6.17
C ALA A 375 9.64 -25.30 7.11
N ARG A 376 10.34 -25.48 8.24
CA ARG A 376 10.62 -24.39 9.17
C ARG A 376 11.37 -23.27 8.45
N VAL A 377 10.81 -22.06 8.49
CA VAL A 377 11.49 -20.88 7.95
C VAL A 377 12.55 -20.45 8.96
N GLN A 378 13.82 -20.58 8.61
CA GLN A 378 14.90 -20.10 9.47
C GLN A 378 15.05 -18.59 9.31
N GLY A 379 14.99 -17.87 10.44
CA GLY A 379 15.32 -16.46 10.52
C GLY A 379 16.72 -16.27 11.09
N THR A 380 17.43 -15.25 10.60
CA THR A 380 18.76 -14.90 11.10
C THR A 380 18.64 -13.97 12.28
N TYR A 381 19.26 -14.31 13.41
CA TYR A 381 19.25 -13.43 14.57
C TYR A 381 20.16 -12.21 14.35
N LEU A 382 19.63 -11.03 14.67
CA LEU A 382 20.36 -9.77 14.64
C LEU A 382 20.71 -9.35 16.06
N TYR A 383 21.97 -8.95 16.25
CA TYR A 383 22.55 -8.54 17.52
C TYR A 383 23.34 -7.26 17.33
N LYS A 384 23.50 -6.49 18.42
CA LYS A 384 24.27 -5.24 18.42
C LYS A 384 25.68 -5.48 17.89
N GLY A 385 26.16 -4.60 17.02
CA GLY A 385 27.52 -4.68 16.44
C GLY A 385 27.75 -5.80 15.42
N LYS A 386 26.80 -6.72 15.21
CA LYS A 386 26.91 -7.79 14.22
C LYS A 386 26.15 -7.42 12.94
N THR A 387 26.90 -7.28 11.85
CA THR A 387 26.33 -7.01 10.53
C THR A 387 26.12 -8.31 9.77
N THR A 388 24.90 -8.55 9.30
CA THR A 388 24.57 -9.70 8.44
C THR A 388 24.43 -9.24 7.00
N HIS A 389 25.11 -9.89 6.07
CA HIS A 389 24.98 -9.64 4.64
C HIS A 389 23.97 -10.61 4.02
N TYR A 390 23.12 -10.09 3.14
CA TYR A 390 22.14 -10.89 2.41
C TYR A 390 22.06 -10.49 0.94
N GLN A 391 21.74 -11.46 0.09
CA GLN A 391 21.56 -11.29 -1.35
C GLN A 391 20.35 -12.11 -1.80
N THR A 392 19.37 -11.44 -2.39
CA THR A 392 18.19 -12.09 -2.97
C THR A 392 18.49 -12.58 -4.39
N ARG A 393 17.72 -13.55 -4.91
CA ARG A 393 18.02 -14.21 -6.19
C ARG A 393 17.57 -13.39 -7.41
N GLU A 394 18.17 -13.71 -8.56
CA GLU A 394 17.68 -13.26 -9.86
C GLU A 394 16.28 -13.84 -10.16
N GLU A 395 15.42 -12.99 -10.70
CA GLU A 395 14.13 -13.28 -11.36
C GLU A 395 12.86 -13.59 -10.54
N LEU A 396 12.93 -14.09 -9.31
CA LEU A 396 11.73 -14.42 -8.50
C LEU A 396 11.64 -13.60 -7.19
N PRO A 397 10.42 -13.34 -6.68
CA PRO A 397 10.24 -12.74 -5.37
C PRO A 397 10.82 -13.62 -4.27
N SER A 398 11.44 -13.00 -3.25
CA SER A 398 12.06 -13.70 -2.11
C SER A 398 11.80 -12.96 -0.82
N ILE A 399 11.83 -13.69 0.31
CA ILE A 399 11.66 -13.10 1.63
C ILE A 399 12.82 -13.53 2.54
N ALA A 400 13.55 -12.55 3.05
CA ALA A 400 14.55 -12.76 4.09
C ALA A 400 13.92 -12.50 5.47
N TYR A 401 14.14 -13.41 6.41
CA TYR A 401 13.61 -13.31 7.77
C TYR A 401 14.72 -13.04 8.77
N TYR A 402 14.50 -12.06 9.63
CA TYR A 402 15.39 -11.66 10.72
C TYR A 402 14.66 -11.74 12.05
N LYS A 403 15.38 -12.10 13.10
CA LYS A 403 14.85 -12.24 14.46
C LYS A 403 15.66 -11.40 15.43
N ILE A 404 14.99 -10.73 16.34
CA ILE A 404 15.60 -9.87 17.36
C ILE A 404 14.96 -10.25 18.69
N SER A 405 15.76 -10.72 19.64
CA SER A 405 15.26 -11.05 20.97
C SER A 405 15.30 -9.79 21.85
N ILE A 406 14.14 -9.41 22.38
CA ILE A 406 14.01 -8.31 23.35
C ILE A 406 13.90 -8.97 24.72
N PRO A 407 14.91 -8.82 25.60
CA PRO A 407 14.88 -9.43 26.92
C PRO A 407 13.74 -8.91 27.79
N LYS A 408 13.56 -9.57 28.91
CA LYS A 408 12.78 -9.03 30.02
C LYS A 408 13.52 -7.85 30.67
N GLU A 409 12.77 -6.87 31.14
CA GLU A 409 13.28 -5.68 31.81
C GLU A 409 13.72 -6.00 33.25
N GLU A 410 14.96 -6.48 33.41
CA GLU A 410 15.51 -6.84 34.72
C GLU A 410 16.52 -5.80 35.22
N PHE A 411 17.33 -5.24 34.33
CA PHE A 411 18.37 -4.24 34.64
C PHE A 411 18.16 -2.89 33.93
N VAL A 412 17.45 -2.92 32.81
CA VAL A 412 17.16 -1.76 31.97
C VAL A 412 15.69 -1.79 31.54
N ASP A 413 15.16 -0.62 31.23
CA ASP A 413 13.84 -0.38 30.63
C ASP A 413 14.01 -0.27 29.10
N TYR A 414 13.47 -1.21 28.32
CA TYR A 414 13.67 -1.18 26.86
C TYR A 414 12.61 -0.30 26.23
N GLN A 415 13.03 0.76 25.54
CA GLN A 415 12.11 1.79 25.04
C GLN A 415 12.05 1.88 23.52
N SER A 416 13.07 1.36 22.83
CA SER A 416 13.10 1.36 21.36
C SER A 416 13.94 0.24 20.76
N LEU A 417 13.65 -0.10 19.51
CA LEU A 417 14.38 -1.04 18.67
C LEU A 417 14.66 -0.36 17.34
N THR A 418 15.93 -0.17 17.01
CA THR A 418 16.37 0.39 15.74
C THR A 418 17.00 -0.70 14.87
N VAL A 419 16.40 -1.00 13.72
CA VAL A 419 16.93 -1.90 12.70
C VAL A 419 17.54 -1.07 11.58
N SER A 420 18.84 -1.24 11.32
CA SER A 420 19.59 -0.45 10.35
C SER A 420 20.10 -1.33 9.22
N MET A 421 19.72 -0.98 7.99
CA MET A 421 20.19 -1.55 6.74
C MET A 421 21.20 -0.61 6.07
N SER A 422 22.30 -1.14 5.54
CA SER A 422 23.34 -0.38 4.84
C SER A 422 23.83 -1.16 3.61
N ASN A 423 24.63 -0.50 2.75
CA ASN A 423 25.15 -1.10 1.51
C ASN A 423 24.03 -1.74 0.66
N ILE A 424 22.92 -1.03 0.52
CA ILE A 424 21.75 -1.51 -0.21
C ILE A 424 21.99 -1.33 -1.71
N PHE A 425 22.05 -2.45 -2.45
CA PHE A 425 22.12 -2.42 -3.91
C PHE A 425 20.84 -3.01 -4.51
N TYR A 426 20.23 -2.27 -5.42
CA TYR A 426 18.99 -2.63 -6.10
C TYR A 426 19.27 -3.08 -7.54
N THR A 427 18.53 -4.07 -8.03
CA THR A 427 18.50 -4.38 -9.47
C THR A 427 17.79 -3.25 -10.24
N SER A 428 18.39 -2.83 -11.36
CA SER A 428 17.83 -1.84 -12.30
C SER A 428 17.55 -2.47 -13.66
N THR A 429 16.43 -2.09 -14.28
CA THR A 429 16.14 -2.37 -15.70
C THR A 429 16.47 -1.19 -16.61
N GLY A 430 17.23 -0.20 -16.10
CA GLY A 430 17.57 1.04 -16.81
C GLY A 430 16.46 2.10 -16.80
N SER A 431 15.20 1.74 -16.49
CA SER A 431 14.06 2.67 -16.38
C SER A 431 13.48 2.79 -14.97
N PHE A 432 13.74 1.82 -14.08
CA PHE A 432 13.25 1.79 -12.70
C PHE A 432 14.13 0.87 -11.84
N TRP A 433 14.14 1.12 -10.53
CA TRP A 433 14.81 0.29 -9.53
C TRP A 433 13.78 -0.55 -8.80
N TYR A 434 14.03 -1.86 -8.66
CA TYR A 434 13.16 -2.73 -7.87
C TYR A 434 13.49 -2.56 -6.38
N GLY A 435 12.53 -2.03 -5.61
CA GLY A 435 12.64 -1.88 -4.16
C GLY A 435 12.38 -3.17 -3.37
N PHE A 436 12.23 -3.01 -2.06
CA PHE A 436 11.82 -4.06 -1.14
C PHE A 436 10.76 -3.54 -0.17
N ASP A 437 9.89 -4.45 0.27
CA ASP A 437 8.89 -4.20 1.31
C ASP A 437 9.39 -4.77 2.63
N VAL A 438 9.06 -4.08 3.71
CA VAL A 438 9.39 -4.50 5.07
C VAL A 438 8.13 -4.77 5.86
N PHE A 439 8.12 -5.93 6.49
CA PHE A 439 7.07 -6.40 7.38
C PHE A 439 7.68 -6.69 8.75
N TYR A 440 6.98 -6.35 9.82
CA TYR A 440 7.47 -6.62 11.16
C TYR A 440 6.35 -6.95 12.14
N GLY A 441 6.71 -7.64 13.22
CA GLY A 441 5.79 -7.99 14.29
C GLY A 441 6.38 -9.00 15.26
N LYS A 442 5.61 -9.33 16.29
CA LYS A 442 5.96 -10.37 17.25
C LYS A 442 5.94 -11.75 16.59
N GLU A 443 6.87 -12.62 16.97
CA GLU A 443 6.85 -14.03 16.56
C GLU A 443 5.55 -14.70 17.04
N ALA A 444 4.72 -15.16 16.09
CA ALA A 444 3.43 -15.80 16.37
C ALA A 444 3.57 -17.31 16.65
N ASP A 445 4.46 -18.01 15.93
CA ASP A 445 4.79 -19.44 16.12
C ASP A 445 6.30 -19.67 15.89
N SER A 446 6.88 -20.60 16.63
CA SER A 446 8.28 -21.04 16.51
C SER A 446 8.65 -21.66 15.16
N ILE A 447 7.66 -22.09 14.38
CA ILE A 447 7.82 -22.80 13.09
C ILE A 447 7.68 -21.85 11.89
N LEU A 448 6.73 -20.92 11.94
CA LEU A 448 6.42 -19.98 10.86
C LEU A 448 6.51 -18.53 11.39
N PRO A 449 7.40 -17.69 10.84
CA PRO A 449 7.51 -16.28 11.19
C PRO A 449 6.27 -15.50 10.75
N ILE A 450 6.29 -14.17 10.90
CA ILE A 450 5.22 -13.30 10.39
C ILE A 450 4.96 -13.56 8.89
N ASN A 451 3.70 -13.64 8.51
CA ASN A 451 3.28 -13.78 7.12
C ASN A 451 3.05 -12.38 6.54
N PRO A 452 3.77 -11.97 5.47
CA PRO A 452 3.57 -10.67 4.83
C PRO A 452 2.15 -10.38 4.34
N GLN A 453 1.34 -11.42 4.11
CA GLN A 453 -0.06 -11.31 3.68
C GLN A 453 -1.09 -11.34 4.82
N ASP A 454 -0.64 -11.48 6.07
CA ASP A 454 -1.53 -11.48 7.23
C ASP A 454 -1.95 -10.03 7.57
N PRO A 455 -3.26 -9.72 7.68
CA PRO A 455 -3.74 -8.40 8.10
C PRO A 455 -3.26 -7.98 9.49
N GLY A 456 -2.78 -8.89 10.35
CA GLY A 456 -2.14 -8.58 11.63
C GLY A 456 -0.66 -8.19 11.55
N THR A 457 -0.03 -8.27 10.37
CA THR A 457 1.37 -7.90 10.15
C THR A 457 1.47 -6.41 9.84
N TYR A 458 2.25 -5.68 10.63
CA TYR A 458 2.53 -4.27 10.35
C TYR A 458 3.45 -4.17 9.13
N SER A 459 3.05 -3.35 8.16
CA SER A 459 3.81 -3.14 6.92
C SER A 459 4.28 -1.69 6.84
N TYR A 460 5.55 -1.53 6.50
CA TYR A 460 6.10 -0.24 6.11
C TYR A 460 6.43 -0.32 4.61
N THR A 461 5.51 0.17 3.78
CA THR A 461 5.73 0.31 2.34
C THR A 461 6.20 1.72 2.06
N ALA A 462 7.48 1.87 1.74
CA ALA A 462 7.99 3.15 1.28
C ALA A 462 8.28 3.10 -0.22
N ASN A 463 7.47 3.81 -1.01
CA ASN A 463 7.82 4.14 -2.39
C ASN A 463 9.00 5.11 -2.36
N VAL A 464 10.23 4.66 -2.62
CA VAL A 464 11.39 5.56 -2.62
C VAL A 464 12.36 5.26 -3.75
N ASN A 465 12.85 6.35 -4.33
CA ASN A 465 14.07 6.46 -5.11
C ASN A 465 15.25 5.74 -4.42
N TYR A 466 16.28 5.36 -5.18
CA TYR A 466 17.48 4.66 -4.73
C TYR A 466 18.05 5.20 -3.39
N GLN A 467 18.17 4.36 -2.36
CA GLN A 467 18.81 4.67 -1.06
C GLN A 467 19.84 3.61 -0.67
N ASN A 468 21.08 4.00 -0.41
CA ASN A 468 22.14 3.06 0.01
C ASN A 468 22.01 2.62 1.50
N THR A 469 21.25 3.34 2.32
CA THR A 469 21.04 3.03 3.74
C THR A 469 19.58 3.25 4.19
N ARG A 470 19.13 2.47 5.17
CA ARG A 470 17.78 2.58 5.72
C ARG A 470 17.64 2.08 7.15
N SER A 471 17.15 2.93 8.04
CA SER A 471 16.82 2.54 9.42
C SER A 471 15.32 2.55 9.67
N PHE A 472 14.88 1.64 10.53
CA PHE A 472 13.51 1.46 11.00
C PHE A 472 13.55 1.48 12.52
N MET A 473 12.79 2.36 13.15
CA MET A 473 12.74 2.47 14.60
C MET A 473 11.33 2.14 15.07
N LEU A 474 11.23 1.20 16.02
CA LEU A 474 10.01 0.88 16.75
C LEU A 474 10.19 1.38 18.18
N THR A 475 9.20 2.07 18.73
CA THR A 475 9.21 2.58 20.12
C THR A 475 8.17 1.89 21.00
N GLU A 476 8.34 1.97 22.32
CA GLU A 476 7.49 1.29 23.32
C GLU A 476 5.98 1.60 23.23
N ASP A 477 5.64 2.75 22.65
CA ASP A 477 4.29 3.28 22.49
C ASP A 477 3.62 2.86 21.17
N GLN A 478 4.39 2.24 20.27
CA GLN A 478 3.88 1.77 18.98
C GLN A 478 3.27 0.37 19.08
N GLU A 479 2.21 0.13 18.31
CA GLU A 479 1.57 -1.18 18.25
C GLU A 479 2.56 -2.25 17.74
N GLY A 480 2.58 -3.41 18.41
CA GLY A 480 3.51 -4.49 18.12
C GLY A 480 4.75 -4.53 19.03
N TRP A 481 5.01 -3.50 19.84
CA TRP A 481 6.08 -3.53 20.86
C TRP A 481 5.88 -4.64 21.90
N CYS A 482 6.96 -5.28 22.32
CA CYS A 482 6.95 -6.24 23.42
C CYS A 482 8.32 -6.37 24.09
N THR A 483 8.31 -6.77 25.35
CA THR A 483 9.48 -7.26 26.10
C THR A 483 9.29 -8.76 26.41
N ASP A 484 10.38 -9.46 26.70
CA ASP A 484 10.38 -10.93 26.85
C ASP A 484 9.79 -11.64 25.62
N CYS A 485 10.26 -11.24 24.43
CA CYS A 485 9.73 -11.72 23.16
C CYS A 485 10.77 -11.76 22.05
N THR A 486 10.47 -12.51 20.99
CA THR A 486 11.21 -12.43 19.72
C THR A 486 10.42 -11.55 18.76
N PHE A 487 11.05 -10.48 18.33
CA PHE A 487 10.57 -9.62 17.26
C PHE A 487 11.07 -10.14 15.91
N VAL A 488 10.21 -10.17 14.90
CA VAL A 488 10.53 -10.67 13.57
C VAL A 488 10.45 -9.53 12.57
N PHE A 489 11.45 -9.47 11.70
CA PHE A 489 11.55 -8.50 10.62
C PHE A 489 11.74 -9.25 9.31
N ALA A 490 10.79 -9.10 8.38
CA ALA A 490 10.78 -9.78 7.09
C ALA A 490 10.96 -8.77 5.96
N VAL A 491 11.95 -9.02 5.10
CA VAL A 491 12.28 -8.16 3.95
C VAL A 491 11.91 -8.92 2.67
N ARG A 492 10.89 -8.44 1.95
CA ARG A 492 10.41 -9.01 0.69
C ARG A 492 10.96 -8.22 -0.48
N SER A 493 11.67 -8.87 -1.40
CA SER A 493 12.17 -8.24 -2.63
C SER A 493 11.63 -8.94 -3.88
N MET A 494 11.56 -8.21 -4.99
CA MET A 494 11.05 -8.72 -6.28
C MET A 494 12.14 -9.20 -7.24
N LYS A 495 13.38 -8.71 -7.07
CA LYS A 495 14.57 -9.03 -7.87
C LYS A 495 15.79 -9.05 -6.95
N GLU A 496 16.95 -9.38 -7.52
CA GLU A 496 18.22 -9.38 -6.79
C GLU A 496 18.47 -8.02 -6.12
N THR A 497 18.59 -8.06 -4.81
CA THR A 497 18.79 -6.91 -3.93
C THR A 497 19.74 -7.41 -2.86
N THR A 498 20.78 -6.63 -2.58
CA THR A 498 21.74 -6.96 -1.52
C THR A 498 21.71 -5.89 -0.46
N TRP A 499 21.96 -6.28 0.78
CA TRP A 499 22.07 -5.35 1.90
C TRP A 499 22.88 -5.97 3.04
N ALA A 500 23.41 -5.08 3.88
CA ALA A 500 23.90 -5.36 5.22
C ALA A 500 22.83 -4.92 6.23
N ILE A 501 22.58 -5.69 7.29
CA ILE A 501 21.57 -5.35 8.30
C ILE A 501 22.08 -5.62 9.72
N THR A 502 21.71 -4.75 10.65
CA THR A 502 21.98 -4.84 12.09
C THR A 502 20.80 -4.30 12.89
N ALA A 503 20.77 -4.56 14.20
CA ALA A 503 19.72 -4.11 15.10
C ALA A 503 20.29 -3.69 16.45
N GLU A 504 19.71 -2.64 17.03
CA GLU A 504 20.12 -2.05 18.31
C GLU A 504 18.91 -1.77 19.19
N LEU A 505 19.01 -2.11 20.47
CA LEU A 505 18.00 -1.81 21.49
C LEU A 505 18.36 -0.50 22.19
N GLY A 506 17.43 0.45 22.22
CA GLY A 506 17.51 1.65 23.04
C GLY A 506 16.81 1.41 24.38
N TYR A 507 17.47 1.77 25.47
CA TYR A 507 16.99 1.50 26.82
C TYR A 507 17.38 2.61 27.81
N VAL A 508 16.69 2.65 28.95
CA VAL A 508 17.05 3.48 30.10
C VAL A 508 17.52 2.56 31.23
N PRO A 509 18.74 2.73 31.77
CA PRO A 509 19.23 1.90 32.87
C PRO A 509 18.40 2.08 34.16
N PHE A 510 18.31 1.04 34.99
CA PHE A 510 17.67 1.17 36.30
C PHE A 510 18.60 1.77 37.36
N LEU A 511 18.00 2.60 38.23
CA LEU A 511 18.64 3.13 39.43
C LEU A 511 18.76 2.03 40.50
N LEU A 512 19.98 1.74 40.94
CA LEU A 512 20.28 0.87 42.08
C LEU A 512 20.14 1.64 43.38
N GLN A 513 19.39 1.07 44.32
CA GLN A 513 19.27 1.62 45.67
C GLN A 513 20.36 1.07 46.59
N PRO A 514 20.82 1.85 47.59
CA PRO A 514 21.76 1.34 48.57
C PRO A 514 21.21 0.13 49.31
N ASN A 515 22.00 -0.94 49.39
CA ASN A 515 21.72 -2.20 50.07
C ASN A 515 20.50 -2.97 49.52
N GLU A 516 20.09 -2.69 48.28
CA GLU A 516 19.09 -3.47 47.55
C GLU A 516 19.77 -4.26 46.44
N HIS A 517 19.67 -5.59 46.48
CA HIS A 517 20.18 -6.43 45.41
C HIS A 517 19.18 -6.49 44.26
N ARG A 518 19.70 -6.52 43.03
CA ARG A 518 18.93 -6.74 41.81
C ARG A 518 19.44 -7.98 41.12
N SER A 519 18.52 -8.89 40.79
CA SER A 519 18.82 -10.14 40.10
C SER A 519 18.28 -10.11 38.68
N GLY A 520 19.00 -10.74 37.76
CA GLY A 520 18.55 -10.89 36.39
C GLY A 520 19.51 -11.73 35.57
N THR A 521 19.21 -11.85 34.28
CA THR A 521 19.96 -12.68 33.35
C THR A 521 20.63 -11.84 32.30
N LEU A 522 21.96 -11.94 32.22
CA LEU A 522 22.72 -11.40 31.12
C LEU A 522 22.59 -12.34 29.92
N HIS A 523 22.12 -11.78 28.81
CA HIS A 523 21.92 -12.51 27.57
C HIS A 523 23.04 -12.20 26.59
N PRO A 524 23.66 -13.20 25.95
CA PRO A 524 24.78 -12.97 25.05
C PRO A 524 24.53 -11.94 23.94
N TYR A 525 23.31 -11.93 23.41
CA TYR A 525 22.92 -11.06 22.32
C TYR A 525 22.75 -9.57 22.69
N THR A 526 22.74 -9.26 23.98
CA THR A 526 22.72 -7.87 24.47
C THR A 526 24.12 -7.27 24.61
N ALA A 527 25.18 -8.09 24.48
CA ALA A 527 26.58 -7.80 24.81
C ALA A 527 26.84 -7.50 26.30
N GLY A 528 25.93 -6.80 26.98
CA GLY A 528 26.03 -6.48 28.40
C GLY A 528 24.77 -5.76 28.91
N THR A 529 24.86 -5.23 30.12
CA THR A 529 23.80 -4.44 30.75
C THR A 529 24.39 -3.27 31.51
N GLU A 530 23.61 -2.20 31.66
CA GLU A 530 24.02 -0.99 32.37
C GLU A 530 23.03 -0.67 33.49
N MET A 531 23.53 -0.13 34.59
CA MET A 531 22.79 0.40 35.73
C MET A 531 23.52 1.65 36.23
N TYR A 532 22.91 2.36 37.18
CA TYR A 532 23.61 3.45 37.88
C TYR A 532 23.09 3.59 39.30
N PHE A 533 23.85 4.28 40.15
CA PHE A 533 23.41 4.71 41.47
C PHE A 533 23.83 6.15 41.72
N TYR A 534 23.09 6.82 42.59
CA TYR A 534 23.45 8.14 43.09
C TYR A 534 24.13 7.99 44.46
N HIS A 535 25.37 8.47 44.57
CA HIS A 535 26.15 8.34 45.80
C HIS A 535 26.01 9.59 46.66
N HIS A 536 25.26 9.47 47.76
CA HIS A 536 25.17 10.48 48.81
C HIS A 536 25.35 9.81 50.18
N GLN A 537 26.20 10.40 51.02
CA GLN A 537 26.46 9.92 52.38
C GLN A 537 26.36 11.08 53.37
N SER A 538 25.73 10.84 54.52
CA SER A 538 25.73 11.82 55.62
C SER A 538 27.07 11.88 56.35
N GLU A 539 27.83 10.80 56.31
CA GLU A 539 29.16 10.66 56.86
C GLU A 539 29.96 9.71 55.96
N TYR A 540 31.23 10.03 55.71
CA TYR A 540 32.08 9.22 54.84
C TYR A 540 32.24 7.79 55.36
N ARG A 541 31.96 6.81 54.49
CA ARG A 541 32.34 5.40 54.62
C ARG A 541 32.68 4.84 53.24
N PRO A 542 33.70 3.99 53.10
CA PRO A 542 33.91 3.24 51.85
C PRO A 542 32.65 2.44 51.51
N VAL A 543 32.26 2.45 50.25
CA VAL A 543 31.11 1.68 49.74
C VAL A 543 31.58 0.65 48.75
N GLU A 544 30.87 -0.47 48.68
CA GLU A 544 31.21 -1.58 47.79
C GLU A 544 30.13 -1.71 46.71
N VAL A 545 30.54 -1.90 45.46
CA VAL A 545 29.65 -2.34 44.38
C VAL A 545 30.08 -3.73 44.00
N ALA A 546 29.15 -4.69 44.03
CA ALA A 546 29.46 -6.09 43.79
C ALA A 546 28.53 -6.71 42.76
N VAL A 547 29.08 -7.56 41.91
CA VAL A 547 28.38 -8.43 40.97
C VAL A 547 28.78 -9.87 41.26
N ARG A 548 27.78 -10.76 41.38
CA ARG A 548 28.00 -12.19 41.63
C ARG A 548 27.27 -13.02 40.59
N LYS A 549 27.92 -14.07 40.09
CA LYS A 549 27.23 -15.09 39.30
C LYS A 549 26.36 -15.96 40.20
N VAL A 550 25.10 -16.17 39.83
CA VAL A 550 24.19 -17.05 40.57
C VAL A 550 24.65 -18.51 40.46
N ASN A 551 25.19 -18.90 39.29
CA ASN A 551 25.77 -20.20 39.04
C ASN A 551 27.27 -20.05 38.71
N GLU A 552 28.13 -20.68 39.51
CA GLU A 552 29.58 -20.62 39.34
C GLU A 552 30.06 -21.13 37.97
N LYS A 553 29.30 -22.06 37.36
CA LYS A 553 29.63 -22.64 36.04
C LYS A 553 29.24 -21.74 34.86
N SER A 554 28.46 -20.68 35.09
CA SER A 554 28.10 -19.75 34.02
C SER A 554 29.31 -18.94 33.55
N PRO A 555 29.31 -18.44 32.29
CA PRO A 555 30.36 -17.57 31.78
C PRO A 555 30.73 -16.42 32.73
N ASN A 556 32.03 -16.09 32.78
CA ASN A 556 32.53 -14.98 33.60
C ASN A 556 32.10 -13.62 33.04
N VAL A 557 31.90 -12.67 33.95
CA VAL A 557 31.53 -11.30 33.62
C VAL A 557 32.55 -10.31 34.17
N VAL A 558 32.66 -9.17 33.50
CA VAL A 558 33.47 -8.02 33.91
C VAL A 558 32.54 -6.87 34.26
N MET A 559 32.84 -6.20 35.37
CA MET A 559 32.15 -5.01 35.83
C MET A 559 33.04 -3.79 35.62
N TYR A 560 32.51 -2.77 34.94
CA TYR A 560 33.15 -1.46 34.76
C TYR A 560 32.34 -0.39 35.50
N ILE A 561 33.02 0.52 36.19
CA ILE A 561 32.39 1.65 36.88
C ILE A 561 33.04 2.96 36.44
N ALA A 562 32.21 3.99 36.24
CA ALA A 562 32.65 5.35 36.01
C ALA A 562 31.68 6.39 36.56
N THR A 563 32.15 7.62 36.70
CA THR A 563 31.36 8.82 37.04
C THR A 563 30.73 9.51 35.83
N TYR A 564 30.82 8.87 34.66
CA TYR A 564 30.19 9.29 33.40
C TYR A 564 29.41 8.12 32.78
N PRO A 565 28.38 8.40 31.94
CA PRO A 565 27.54 7.36 31.34
C PRO A 565 28.30 6.38 30.43
N HIS A 566 27.72 5.18 30.24
CA HIS A 566 28.21 4.12 29.35
C HIS A 566 29.66 3.67 29.60
N PRO A 567 30.04 3.26 30.83
CA PRO A 567 31.37 2.75 31.05
C PRO A 567 31.61 1.46 30.27
N ASP A 568 32.77 1.34 29.65
CA ASP A 568 33.17 0.19 28.85
C ASP A 568 34.65 -0.14 29.05
N LYS A 569 35.16 -1.07 28.24
CA LYS A 569 36.56 -1.52 28.31
C LYS A 569 37.58 -0.39 28.09
N GLU A 570 37.27 0.60 27.26
CA GLU A 570 38.17 1.72 26.95
C GLU A 570 37.94 2.91 27.88
N ASN A 571 36.71 3.06 28.38
CA ASN A 571 36.24 4.21 29.13
C ASN A 571 35.67 3.77 30.48
N HIS A 572 36.56 3.52 31.44
CA HIS A 572 36.17 3.22 32.84
C HIS A 572 37.18 3.81 33.84
N GLN A 573 36.76 3.90 35.10
CA GLN A 573 37.59 4.34 36.23
C GLN A 573 37.93 3.18 37.17
N TRP A 574 37.02 2.21 37.30
CA TRP A 574 37.25 0.98 38.05
C TRP A 574 36.81 -0.23 37.21
N VAL A 575 37.48 -1.36 37.42
CA VAL A 575 37.18 -2.64 36.77
C VAL A 575 37.45 -3.80 37.73
N ASP A 576 36.58 -4.79 37.73
CA ASP A 576 36.82 -6.07 38.38
C ASP A 576 36.08 -7.21 37.65
N THR A 577 36.45 -8.46 37.92
CA THR A 577 36.00 -9.64 37.15
C THR A 577 35.63 -10.82 38.03
N THR A 578 34.64 -11.62 37.61
CA THR A 578 34.25 -12.83 38.36
C THR A 578 35.15 -14.04 38.11
N ASP A 579 36.25 -13.91 37.37
CA ASP A 579 37.09 -15.04 36.94
C ASP A 579 37.86 -15.69 38.10
N ALA A 580 38.23 -14.92 39.11
CA ALA A 580 39.03 -15.40 40.22
C ALA A 580 38.22 -16.24 41.22
N ASP A 581 37.05 -15.76 41.63
CA ASP A 581 36.28 -16.32 42.75
C ASP A 581 34.75 -16.32 42.53
N GLY A 582 34.28 -15.98 41.33
CA GLY A 582 32.85 -15.89 40.99
C GLY A 582 32.16 -14.59 41.42
N ARG A 583 32.90 -13.63 41.99
CA ARG A 583 32.42 -12.31 42.39
C ARG A 583 33.34 -11.24 41.79
N ALA A 584 32.76 -10.11 41.40
CA ALA A 584 33.50 -8.89 41.08
C ALA A 584 33.06 -7.85 42.10
N ASP A 585 33.97 -7.29 42.88
CA ASP A 585 33.68 -6.28 43.90
C ASP A 585 34.67 -5.12 43.87
N ILE A 586 34.12 -3.90 43.87
CA ILE A 586 34.88 -2.65 43.77
C ILE A 586 34.52 -1.80 44.99
N THR A 587 35.55 -1.40 45.75
CA THR A 587 35.39 -0.44 46.84
C THR A 587 35.64 0.98 46.34
N ILE A 588 34.65 1.86 46.52
CA ILE A 588 34.71 3.29 46.20
C ILE A 588 35.02 4.07 47.48
N GLU A 589 36.14 4.79 47.47
CA GLU A 589 36.69 5.50 48.63
C GLU A 589 37.39 6.81 48.23
N GLU A 590 37.48 7.77 49.17
CA GLU A 590 37.98 9.14 48.94
C GLU A 590 39.44 9.21 48.45
N GLY A 591 40.20 8.12 48.64
CA GLY A 591 41.59 8.01 48.18
C GLY A 591 41.77 7.91 46.66
N TYR A 592 40.69 7.70 45.89
CA TYR A 592 40.75 7.59 44.43
C TYR A 592 40.49 8.94 43.75
N PRO A 593 41.23 9.29 42.67
CA PRO A 593 41.11 10.60 41.98
C PRO A 593 39.71 10.96 41.47
N TRP A 594 38.85 9.97 41.27
CA TRP A 594 37.50 10.13 40.71
C TRP A 594 36.39 9.90 41.73
N TYR A 595 36.75 9.80 43.02
CA TYR A 595 35.76 9.78 44.08
C TYR A 595 34.97 11.10 44.10
N CYS A 596 33.64 11.00 44.13
CA CYS A 596 32.76 12.15 44.31
C CYS A 596 31.59 11.77 45.23
N THR A 597 31.15 12.76 46.00
CA THR A 597 29.88 12.73 46.73
C THR A 597 28.88 13.58 45.96
N ASP A 598 27.58 13.24 46.08
CA ASP A 598 26.49 13.93 45.39
C ASP A 598 26.59 13.84 43.86
N CYS A 599 26.92 12.63 43.38
CA CYS A 599 27.12 12.36 41.96
C CYS A 599 26.60 10.97 41.56
N PHE A 600 26.42 10.77 40.26
CA PHE A 600 26.08 9.47 39.70
C PHE A 600 27.33 8.64 39.42
N TYR A 601 27.23 7.37 39.76
CA TYR A 601 28.13 6.32 39.30
C TYR A 601 27.36 5.40 38.36
N TYR A 602 27.91 5.17 37.18
CA TYR A 602 27.38 4.26 36.17
C TYR A 602 28.14 2.95 36.25
N VAL A 603 27.43 1.85 36.12
CA VAL A 603 27.94 0.49 36.24
C VAL A 603 27.52 -0.30 35.01
N SER A 604 28.49 -0.84 34.29
CA SER A 604 28.24 -1.72 33.15
C SER A 604 28.79 -3.11 33.44
N VAL A 605 28.03 -4.14 33.06
CA VAL A 605 28.42 -5.54 33.20
C VAL A 605 28.38 -6.21 31.83
N PHE A 606 29.53 -6.73 31.40
CA PHE A 606 29.69 -7.40 30.11
C PHE A 606 30.21 -8.83 30.29
N PHE A 607 30.04 -9.68 29.29
CA PHE A 607 30.75 -10.95 29.23
C PHE A 607 32.26 -10.70 29.10
N MET A 608 33.09 -11.50 29.78
CA MET A 608 34.54 -11.39 29.65
C MET A 608 35.07 -11.93 28.32
N ASP A 609 34.54 -13.06 27.88
CA ASP A 609 34.97 -13.75 26.65
C ASP A 609 33.86 -13.74 25.62
N SER A 610 34.14 -13.16 24.45
CA SER A 610 33.22 -13.13 23.31
C SER A 610 32.91 -14.53 22.74
N GLU A 611 33.74 -15.53 23.02
CA GLU A 611 33.50 -16.92 22.60
C GLU A 611 32.50 -17.66 23.52
N ALA A 612 32.30 -17.18 24.75
CA ALA A 612 31.34 -17.71 25.72
C ALA A 612 29.94 -17.09 25.61
N GLU A 613 29.73 -16.17 24.65
CA GLU A 613 28.47 -15.52 24.29
C GLU A 613 27.44 -16.49 23.65
N GLN A 614 27.43 -17.76 24.06
CA GLN A 614 26.40 -18.71 23.65
C GLN A 614 25.44 -19.05 24.79
N ASP A 615 25.86 -18.82 26.04
CA ASP A 615 25.10 -19.18 27.23
C ASP A 615 24.70 -17.95 28.06
N ASN A 616 23.51 -18.00 28.64
CA ASN A 616 23.01 -16.98 29.54
C ASN A 616 23.75 -17.04 30.90
N THR A 617 24.04 -15.88 31.50
CA THR A 617 24.61 -15.78 32.85
C THR A 617 23.63 -15.06 33.77
N ALA A 618 23.06 -15.77 34.74
CA ALA A 618 22.29 -15.13 35.81
C ALA A 618 23.23 -14.45 36.80
N ILE A 619 23.00 -13.15 37.06
CA ILE A 619 23.80 -12.32 37.95
C ILE A 619 22.94 -11.65 39.02
N GLU A 620 23.58 -11.36 40.15
CA GLU A 620 23.08 -10.48 41.20
C GLU A 620 24.04 -9.31 41.33
N ILE A 621 23.50 -8.09 41.32
CA ILE A 621 24.26 -6.85 41.51
C ILE A 621 23.74 -6.10 42.74
N GLU A 622 24.65 -5.55 43.53
CA GLU A 622 24.32 -4.76 44.71
C GLU A 622 25.28 -3.58 44.90
N TYR A 623 24.73 -2.49 45.44
CA TYR A 623 25.47 -1.33 45.90
C TYR A 623 25.40 -1.29 47.43
N ASN A 624 26.45 -1.79 48.08
CA ASN A 624 26.54 -1.98 49.51
C ASN A 624 27.05 -0.70 50.21
N CYS A 625 26.18 -0.11 51.02
CA CYS A 625 26.52 1.05 51.84
C CYS A 625 26.45 0.72 53.34
N PRO A 626 27.59 0.75 54.06
CA PRO A 626 27.66 0.33 55.45
C PRO A 626 27.01 1.34 56.41
N ASP A 627 26.74 0.88 57.64
CA ASP A 627 26.31 1.71 58.78
C ASP A 627 25.07 2.60 58.55
N SER A 628 24.31 2.37 57.47
CA SER A 628 23.18 3.22 57.05
C SER A 628 23.56 4.69 56.82
N VAL A 629 24.81 4.99 56.45
CA VAL A 629 25.24 6.37 56.15
C VAL A 629 24.70 6.88 54.82
N CYS A 630 24.32 5.98 53.91
CA CYS A 630 23.59 6.33 52.70
C CYS A 630 22.13 6.48 53.02
N LYS A 631 21.58 7.64 52.67
CA LYS A 631 20.16 7.89 52.79
C LYS A 631 19.40 7.25 51.64
N VAL A 632 18.41 6.44 51.98
CA VAL A 632 17.54 5.77 51.00
C VAL A 632 16.26 6.61 50.84
N CYS A 633 15.97 7.02 49.60
CA CYS A 633 14.72 7.66 49.24
C CYS A 633 13.87 6.72 48.37
N LYS A 634 12.60 7.07 48.15
CA LYS A 634 11.80 6.45 47.09
C LYS A 634 12.52 6.69 45.74
N ASN A 635 12.43 5.73 44.80
CA ASN A 635 13.06 5.82 43.49
C ASN A 635 12.87 7.20 42.84
N GLY A 636 13.97 7.78 42.36
CA GLY A 636 14.01 9.06 41.69
C GLY A 636 14.10 10.29 42.58
N PHE A 637 13.91 10.18 43.90
CA PHE A 637 14.07 11.32 44.83
C PHE A 637 15.53 11.50 45.25
N ASP A 638 15.96 12.76 45.37
CA ASP A 638 17.34 13.13 45.69
C ASP A 638 17.63 13.04 47.20
N PRO A 639 18.54 12.14 47.63
CA PRO A 639 18.92 12.02 49.04
C PRO A 639 19.59 13.27 49.62
N SER A 640 20.33 14.03 48.80
CA SER A 640 21.05 15.24 49.24
C SER A 640 20.10 16.37 49.66
N THR A 641 18.88 16.39 49.11
CA THR A 641 17.83 17.36 49.42
C THR A 641 16.83 16.87 50.46
N ASP A 642 17.17 15.82 51.23
CA ASP A 642 16.26 15.21 52.21
C ASP A 642 15.00 14.63 51.54
N CYS A 643 15.17 14.01 50.36
CA CYS A 643 14.12 13.40 49.54
C CYS A 643 13.00 14.38 49.13
N LYS A 644 13.32 15.67 48.95
CA LYS A 644 12.33 16.71 48.58
C LYS A 644 12.32 17.05 47.11
N GLU A 645 13.47 16.93 46.45
CA GLU A 645 13.61 17.15 45.01
C GLU A 645 13.82 15.84 44.26
N CYS A 646 13.73 15.88 42.94
CA CYS A 646 14.02 14.74 42.09
C CYS A 646 15.50 14.74 41.69
N LEU A 647 16.07 13.55 41.58
CA LEU A 647 17.35 13.33 40.93
C LEU A 647 17.29 13.77 39.46
N PRO A 648 18.43 14.19 38.86
CA PRO A 648 18.51 14.43 37.42
C PRO A 648 18.00 13.21 36.63
N GLY A 649 17.18 13.45 35.60
CA GLY A 649 16.54 12.37 34.83
C GLY A 649 15.24 11.83 35.43
N PHE A 650 14.71 12.45 36.49
CA PHE A 650 13.40 12.13 37.06
C PHE A 650 12.50 13.37 37.14
N TYR A 651 11.18 13.20 37.02
CA TYR A 651 10.25 14.32 36.91
C TYR A 651 8.93 14.14 37.68
N GLY A 652 8.28 15.27 37.97
CA GLY A 652 6.96 15.34 38.59
C GLY A 652 6.98 15.05 40.10
N LYS A 653 5.82 15.16 40.73
CA LYS A 653 5.67 15.03 42.21
C LYS A 653 6.04 13.64 42.76
N ASP A 654 6.04 12.63 41.90
CA ASP A 654 6.41 11.26 42.25
C ASP A 654 7.85 10.91 41.82
N CYS A 655 8.59 11.87 41.23
CA CYS A 655 9.92 11.67 40.63
C CYS A 655 9.98 10.41 39.77
N LYS A 656 9.15 10.36 38.73
CA LYS A 656 9.14 9.26 37.75
C LYS A 656 10.35 9.36 36.82
N ALA A 657 10.90 8.23 36.41
CA ALA A 657 12.01 8.21 35.46
C ALA A 657 11.59 8.87 34.13
N CYS A 658 12.47 9.69 33.58
CA CYS A 658 12.33 10.23 32.24
C CYS A 658 12.47 9.13 31.20
N LYS A 659 11.76 9.30 30.07
CA LYS A 659 12.00 8.50 28.87
C LYS A 659 13.33 8.90 28.23
N ASN A 660 13.85 8.05 27.35
CA ASN A 660 15.02 8.37 26.55
C ASN A 660 14.69 9.47 25.54
N CYS A 661 15.27 10.65 25.75
CA CYS A 661 15.12 11.81 24.87
C CYS A 661 16.12 11.86 23.72
N ASN A 662 16.92 10.80 23.50
CA ASN A 662 17.91 10.67 22.43
C ASN A 662 18.73 11.95 22.20
N HIS A 663 18.36 12.77 21.20
CA HIS A 663 18.98 14.05 20.91
C HIS A 663 18.30 15.22 21.63
N GLY A 664 18.07 15.07 22.94
CA GLY A 664 17.37 16.05 23.76
C GLY A 664 17.55 15.80 25.25
N THR A 665 17.00 16.70 26.05
CA THR A 665 17.05 16.62 27.52
C THR A 665 15.64 16.53 28.08
N CYS A 666 15.43 15.70 29.10
CA CYS A 666 14.13 15.63 29.75
C CYS A 666 13.86 16.86 30.62
N ASP A 667 12.63 17.38 30.57
CA ASP A 667 12.07 18.36 31.51
C ASP A 667 11.88 17.71 32.89
N SER A 668 12.98 17.65 33.64
CA SER A 668 13.13 16.96 34.92
C SER A 668 12.87 17.88 36.13
N GLY A 669 12.85 17.29 37.33
CA GLY A 669 12.57 17.97 38.59
C GLY A 669 11.11 17.86 39.05
N ILE A 670 10.84 18.32 40.28
CA ILE A 670 9.54 18.14 40.95
C ILE A 670 8.37 18.82 40.22
N SER A 671 8.68 19.89 39.46
CA SER A 671 7.73 20.65 38.63
C SER A 671 7.82 20.30 37.15
N GLY A 672 8.78 19.44 36.77
CA GLY A 672 9.01 19.02 35.39
C GLY A 672 7.87 18.15 34.87
N THR A 673 7.63 18.25 33.57
CA THR A 673 6.55 17.52 32.87
C THR A 673 7.00 16.15 32.37
N GLY A 674 8.31 15.88 32.32
CA GLY A 674 8.87 14.65 31.78
C GLY A 674 8.90 14.58 30.26
N LYS A 675 8.51 15.67 29.58
CA LYS A 675 8.62 15.79 28.14
C LYS A 675 10.09 16.00 27.73
N CYS A 676 10.43 15.57 26.53
CA CYS A 676 11.74 15.86 25.99
C CYS A 676 11.81 17.30 25.48
N ILE A 677 12.99 17.88 25.65
CA ILE A 677 13.37 19.18 25.13
C ILE A 677 14.45 18.87 24.11
N CYS A 678 14.07 18.83 22.84
CA CYS A 678 14.97 18.43 21.77
C CYS A 678 16.06 19.47 21.50
N ASN A 679 17.25 18.98 21.14
CA ASN A 679 18.31 19.81 20.61
C ASN A 679 17.84 20.48 19.30
N GLU A 680 18.49 21.59 18.90
CA GLU A 680 18.12 22.30 17.68
C GLU A 680 18.11 21.37 16.47
N GLY A 681 17.03 21.41 15.69
CA GLY A 681 16.85 20.59 14.50
C GLY A 681 16.30 19.20 14.76
N TRP A 682 16.13 18.77 16.01
CA TRP A 682 15.59 17.46 16.37
C TRP A 682 14.13 17.53 16.81
N GLY A 683 13.37 16.49 16.48
CA GLY A 683 11.98 16.31 16.86
C GLY A 683 11.53 14.86 16.67
N PRO A 684 10.22 14.56 16.79
CA PRO A 684 9.23 15.38 17.49
C PRO A 684 9.58 15.55 18.99
N GLU A 685 8.97 16.55 19.64
CA GLU A 685 9.27 17.00 21.02
C GLU A 685 9.20 15.90 22.09
N GLU A 686 8.59 14.75 21.80
CA GLU A 686 8.43 13.66 22.75
C GLU A 686 9.65 12.72 22.83
N VAL A 687 10.46 12.59 21.77
CA VAL A 687 11.50 11.55 21.68
C VAL A 687 12.80 12.05 21.02
N CYS A 688 12.75 13.13 20.23
CA CYS A 688 13.90 13.76 19.57
C CYS A 688 14.73 12.82 18.70
N THR A 689 14.05 12.06 17.82
CA THR A 689 14.64 10.98 17.02
C THR A 689 14.73 11.28 15.53
N SER A 690 14.08 12.33 15.04
CA SER A 690 14.07 12.74 13.64
C SER A 690 14.47 14.19 13.45
N CYS A 691 14.87 14.56 12.24
CA CYS A 691 15.13 15.95 11.92
C CYS A 691 13.82 16.71 11.67
N LEU A 692 13.74 17.91 12.22
CA LEU A 692 12.73 18.90 11.87
C LEU A 692 12.91 19.37 10.42
N GLU A 693 11.84 19.93 9.85
CA GLU A 693 11.86 20.50 8.51
C GLU A 693 12.97 21.56 8.38
N GLY A 694 13.75 21.48 7.30
CA GLY A 694 14.91 22.34 7.08
C GLY A 694 16.18 21.92 7.81
N PHE A 695 16.24 20.70 8.37
CA PHE A 695 17.44 20.10 8.94
C PHE A 695 17.71 18.72 8.32
N TRP A 696 18.98 18.36 8.11
CA TRP A 696 19.39 17.19 7.34
C TRP A 696 20.56 16.42 7.96
N GLY A 697 20.70 15.15 7.58
CA GLY A 697 21.79 14.29 7.99
C GLY A 697 21.59 13.65 9.37
N ASP A 698 22.54 12.79 9.75
CA ASP A 698 22.54 12.02 11.00
C ASP A 698 22.68 12.91 12.26
N GLN A 699 23.17 14.13 12.10
CA GLN A 699 23.28 15.14 13.16
C GLN A 699 22.20 16.24 13.06
N CYS A 700 21.22 16.12 12.16
CA CYS A 700 20.19 17.13 11.88
C CYS A 700 20.78 18.55 11.77
N GLN A 701 21.70 18.73 10.83
CA GLN A 701 22.33 20.01 10.52
C GLN A 701 21.37 20.90 9.75
N LYS A 702 21.46 22.23 9.93
CA LYS A 702 20.59 23.16 9.20
C LYS A 702 20.83 23.09 7.69
N CYS A 703 19.76 23.05 6.92
CA CYS A 703 19.81 23.08 5.46
C CYS A 703 20.47 24.37 4.94
N PRO A 704 21.27 24.28 3.86
CA PRO A 704 21.71 25.46 3.14
C PRO A 704 20.52 26.16 2.47
N SER A 705 20.70 27.44 2.14
CA SER A 705 19.66 28.17 1.41
C SER A 705 19.62 27.72 -0.04
N CYS A 706 18.44 27.28 -0.50
CA CYS A 706 18.16 27.01 -1.91
C CYS A 706 17.64 28.26 -2.64
N HIS A 707 17.96 29.46 -2.13
CA HIS A 707 17.66 30.79 -2.71
C HIS A 707 16.20 31.01 -3.15
N SER A 708 15.24 30.35 -2.49
CA SER A 708 13.81 30.38 -2.85
C SER A 708 13.49 29.84 -4.25
N HIS A 709 14.44 29.16 -4.89
CA HIS A 709 14.33 28.56 -6.22
C HIS A 709 14.49 27.04 -6.18
N GLY A 710 14.31 26.44 -5.01
CA GLY A 710 14.42 25.02 -4.78
C GLY A 710 14.10 24.61 -3.35
N LYS A 711 14.18 23.30 -3.10
CA LYS A 711 13.98 22.70 -1.77
C LYS A 711 15.21 21.89 -1.36
N CYS A 712 15.59 22.01 -0.10
CA CYS A 712 16.65 21.20 0.47
C CYS A 712 16.18 19.74 0.60
N ASN A 713 17.09 18.80 0.32
CA ASN A 713 16.93 17.41 0.70
C ASN A 713 17.19 17.28 2.20
N ASP A 714 16.12 17.43 2.98
CA ASP A 714 16.13 17.44 4.44
C ASP A 714 15.71 16.09 5.06
N GLY A 715 15.68 16.00 6.39
CA GLY A 715 15.48 14.77 7.15
C GLY A 715 16.78 14.03 7.49
N LEU A 716 16.69 12.99 8.32
CA LEU A 716 17.85 12.19 8.78
C LEU A 716 18.69 11.58 7.64
N LYS A 717 18.07 11.40 6.47
CA LYS A 717 18.69 10.86 5.26
C LYS A 717 18.89 11.90 4.16
N GLY A 718 18.48 13.13 4.42
CA GLY A 718 18.80 14.25 3.57
C GLY A 718 20.32 14.38 3.48
N ASP A 719 20.82 14.76 2.32
CA ASP A 719 22.24 15.06 2.07
C ASP A 719 22.49 16.57 2.00
N GLY A 720 21.47 17.38 2.31
CA GLY A 720 21.55 18.83 2.30
C GLY A 720 21.59 19.44 0.90
N THR A 721 21.49 18.65 -0.16
CA THR A 721 21.52 19.17 -1.53
C THR A 721 20.20 19.85 -1.91
N CYS A 722 20.28 20.88 -2.74
CA CYS A 722 19.10 21.59 -3.22
C CYS A 722 18.55 20.97 -4.51
N THR A 723 17.28 20.60 -4.49
CA THR A 723 16.50 20.32 -5.70
C THR A 723 15.93 21.62 -6.25
N CYS A 724 16.48 22.09 -7.36
CA CYS A 724 16.09 23.37 -7.96
C CYS A 724 14.91 23.26 -8.92
N GLU A 725 14.12 24.32 -8.98
CA GLU A 725 13.00 24.48 -9.91
C GLU A 725 13.51 24.89 -11.30
N GLY A 726 12.82 24.49 -12.38
CA GLY A 726 13.10 24.94 -13.75
C GLY A 726 14.57 24.84 -14.18
N ASN A 727 15.13 25.97 -14.62
CA ASN A 727 16.50 26.07 -15.16
C ASN A 727 17.52 26.62 -14.16
N TRP A 728 17.19 26.65 -12.88
CA TRP A 728 18.14 26.98 -11.82
C TRP A 728 19.16 25.85 -11.63
N ASP A 729 20.41 26.22 -11.37
CA ASP A 729 21.54 25.29 -11.29
C ASP A 729 21.73 24.75 -9.86
N SER A 730 21.58 23.44 -9.70
CA SER A 730 21.76 22.76 -8.43
C SER A 730 23.20 22.73 -7.95
N ARG A 731 24.19 22.92 -8.83
CA ARG A 731 25.62 22.99 -8.47
C ARG A 731 25.94 24.21 -7.59
N VAL A 732 25.09 25.24 -7.65
CA VAL A 732 25.23 26.50 -6.90
C VAL A 732 24.00 26.78 -6.03
N ASN A 733 23.34 25.73 -5.53
CA ASN A 733 22.18 25.82 -4.62
C ASN A 733 21.08 26.76 -5.14
N CYS A 734 20.80 26.68 -6.44
CA CYS A 734 19.76 27.45 -7.13
C CYS A 734 19.96 28.98 -7.09
N ASP A 735 21.19 29.48 -6.86
CA ASP A 735 21.45 30.94 -6.91
C ASP A 735 21.59 31.48 -8.34
N ASP A 736 21.92 30.60 -9.30
CA ASP A 736 22.20 30.97 -10.69
C ASP A 736 21.60 30.00 -11.71
N CYS A 737 21.62 30.37 -12.99
CA CYS A 737 21.07 29.61 -14.09
C CYS A 737 21.99 28.49 -14.55
N LYS A 738 21.38 27.40 -15.06
CA LYS A 738 22.08 26.36 -15.83
C LYS A 738 22.75 26.98 -17.07
N ASP A 739 23.81 26.33 -17.53
CA ASP A 739 24.52 26.74 -18.75
C ASP A 739 23.54 26.82 -19.94
N GLY A 740 23.60 27.91 -20.71
CA GLY A 740 22.67 28.20 -21.81
C GLY A 740 21.36 28.90 -21.43
N PHE A 741 21.14 29.18 -20.14
CA PHE A 741 19.99 29.94 -19.65
C PHE A 741 20.42 31.25 -18.98
N PHE A 742 19.61 32.29 -19.16
CA PHE A 742 19.96 33.64 -18.69
C PHE A 742 18.77 34.43 -18.15
N GLY A 743 19.09 35.55 -17.50
CA GLY A 743 18.13 36.49 -16.93
C GLY A 743 17.72 36.14 -15.50
N LEU A 744 17.07 37.08 -14.81
CA LEU A 744 16.76 37.00 -13.38
C LEU A 744 15.88 35.80 -12.99
N SER A 745 15.09 35.26 -13.92
CA SER A 745 14.25 34.07 -13.71
C SER A 745 14.82 32.79 -14.32
N CYS A 746 15.98 32.85 -14.99
CA CYS A 746 16.56 31.75 -15.78
C CYS A 746 15.62 31.18 -16.86
N GLU A 747 14.67 31.99 -17.33
CA GLU A 747 13.73 31.61 -18.40
C GLU A 747 14.25 31.99 -19.79
N GLY A 748 15.21 32.93 -19.88
CA GLY A 748 15.87 33.28 -21.13
C GLY A 748 16.74 32.13 -21.62
N GLN A 749 16.69 31.84 -22.93
CA GLN A 749 17.49 30.78 -23.56
C GLN A 749 18.45 31.38 -24.57
N CYS A 750 19.71 30.98 -24.48
CA CYS A 750 20.72 31.35 -25.46
C CYS A 750 20.35 30.83 -26.87
N PRO A 751 20.73 31.55 -27.94
CA PRO A 751 20.58 31.07 -29.30
C PRO A 751 21.28 29.71 -29.48
N ALA A 752 20.58 28.77 -30.10
CA ALA A 752 21.07 27.41 -30.27
C ALA A 752 20.68 26.86 -31.64
N THR A 753 21.56 26.03 -32.21
CA THR A 753 21.32 25.26 -33.42
C THR A 753 21.21 23.78 -33.08
N THR A 754 21.09 22.92 -34.10
CA THR A 754 21.19 21.46 -33.91
C THR A 754 22.54 21.01 -33.37
N ASN A 755 23.59 21.83 -33.49
CA ASN A 755 24.93 21.48 -33.02
C ASN A 755 25.15 21.87 -31.56
N GLY A 756 24.42 22.84 -31.01
CA GLY A 756 24.54 23.27 -29.61
C GLY A 756 24.21 24.74 -29.41
N VAL A 757 24.39 25.23 -28.18
CA VAL A 757 24.33 26.66 -27.85
C VAL A 757 25.45 27.38 -28.62
N CYS A 758 25.11 28.48 -29.29
CA CYS A 758 26.03 29.20 -30.17
C CYS A 758 26.76 28.30 -31.19
N ASP A 759 26.09 27.25 -31.70
CA ASP A 759 26.62 26.27 -32.67
C ASP A 759 27.93 25.56 -32.21
N ASN A 760 28.25 25.59 -30.92
CA ASN A 760 29.57 25.26 -30.33
C ASN A 760 30.75 26.07 -30.90
N ASN A 761 30.45 27.19 -31.56
CA ASN A 761 31.39 28.09 -32.19
C ASN A 761 31.45 29.45 -31.48
N GLY A 762 30.98 29.52 -30.24
CA GLY A 762 31.04 30.70 -29.39
C GLY A 762 30.56 30.41 -27.98
N ASP A 763 30.73 31.38 -27.10
CA ASP A 763 30.27 31.32 -25.70
C ASP A 763 29.04 32.21 -25.51
N CYS A 764 28.00 31.71 -24.85
CA CYS A 764 26.84 32.53 -24.52
C CYS A 764 27.09 33.36 -23.26
N ASN A 765 26.68 34.63 -23.28
CA ASN A 765 26.53 35.43 -22.07
C ASN A 765 25.29 34.99 -21.28
N ASP A 766 25.41 33.83 -20.63
CA ASP A 766 24.37 33.19 -19.85
C ASP A 766 24.39 33.64 -18.37
N LYS A 767 23.70 32.92 -17.48
CA LYS A 767 23.56 33.24 -16.04
C LYS A 767 22.58 34.37 -15.73
N ARG A 768 22.33 34.58 -14.44
CA ARG A 768 21.31 35.50 -13.90
C ARG A 768 21.51 36.96 -14.35
N THR A 769 22.76 37.36 -14.61
CA THR A 769 23.12 38.69 -15.11
C THR A 769 23.41 38.75 -16.62
N GLY A 770 23.37 37.60 -17.31
CA GLY A 770 23.58 37.52 -18.74
C GLY A 770 22.41 38.10 -19.54
N ASP A 771 22.68 38.45 -20.80
CA ASP A 771 21.71 38.96 -21.76
C ASP A 771 21.41 37.96 -22.91
N GLY A 772 22.04 36.78 -22.86
CA GLY A 772 21.77 35.68 -23.78
C GLY A 772 22.45 35.80 -25.13
N HIS A 773 23.36 36.74 -25.32
CA HIS A 773 24.04 36.92 -26.60
C HIS A 773 25.27 36.02 -26.75
N CYS A 774 25.48 35.48 -27.95
CA CYS A 774 26.64 34.64 -28.26
C CYS A 774 27.85 35.47 -28.68
N VAL A 775 28.99 35.25 -28.04
CA VAL A 775 30.30 35.77 -28.46
C VAL A 775 30.99 34.71 -29.30
N CYS A 776 31.06 34.92 -30.62
CA CYS A 776 31.57 33.94 -31.55
C CYS A 776 33.10 33.85 -31.53
N ASN A 777 33.60 32.63 -31.77
CA ASN A 777 35.02 32.36 -31.98
C ASN A 777 35.51 33.03 -33.28
N ALA A 778 36.82 33.28 -33.34
CA ALA A 778 37.44 33.96 -34.48
C ALA A 778 37.08 33.30 -35.83
N GLY A 779 36.52 34.10 -36.75
CA GLY A 779 36.12 33.66 -38.08
C GLY A 779 34.66 33.22 -38.21
N MET A 780 33.92 33.13 -37.09
CA MET A 780 32.49 32.83 -37.05
C MET A 780 31.69 34.09 -36.69
N VAL A 781 30.48 34.21 -37.24
CA VAL A 781 29.56 35.35 -37.07
C VAL A 781 28.11 34.88 -37.07
N GLY A 782 27.19 35.82 -36.85
CA GLY A 782 25.74 35.58 -36.78
C GLY A 782 25.26 35.39 -35.35
N ILE A 783 23.96 35.56 -35.11
CA ILE A 783 23.35 35.44 -33.76
C ILE A 783 23.62 34.07 -33.12
N ASN A 784 23.72 33.02 -33.93
CA ASN A 784 23.98 31.65 -33.49
C ASN A 784 25.45 31.22 -33.62
N CYS A 785 26.35 32.06 -34.14
CA CYS A 785 27.72 31.69 -34.49
C CYS A 785 27.85 30.51 -35.48
N ASP A 786 26.84 30.31 -36.33
CA ASP A 786 26.75 29.20 -37.31
C ASP A 786 27.25 29.58 -38.71
N THR A 787 27.61 30.84 -38.92
CA THR A 787 27.98 31.38 -40.24
C THR A 787 29.44 31.81 -40.25
N LYS A 788 30.18 31.47 -41.31
CA LYS A 788 31.55 31.95 -41.49
C LYS A 788 31.55 33.42 -41.91
N LEU A 789 32.54 34.19 -41.46
CA LEU A 789 32.66 35.61 -41.78
C LEU A 789 32.65 35.92 -43.29
N GLU A 790 33.19 35.02 -44.12
CA GLU A 790 33.18 35.16 -45.58
C GLU A 790 31.76 35.11 -46.19
N ASP A 791 30.85 34.41 -45.52
CA ASP A 791 29.47 34.16 -45.95
C ASP A 791 28.44 35.10 -45.28
N ASP A 792 28.90 36.03 -44.43
CA ASP A 792 28.05 36.99 -43.69
C ASP A 792 27.22 37.87 -44.64
N LYS A 793 25.89 37.84 -44.48
CA LYS A 793 24.95 38.62 -45.29
C LYS A 793 24.86 40.09 -44.86
N CYS A 794 25.33 40.46 -43.67
CA CYS A 794 25.36 41.85 -43.22
C CYS A 794 26.51 42.61 -43.90
N LYS A 795 26.15 43.63 -44.70
CA LYS A 795 27.10 44.54 -45.37
C LYS A 795 26.71 46.00 -45.07
N PRO A 796 27.52 46.79 -44.35
CA PRO A 796 28.78 46.44 -43.67
C PRO A 796 28.60 45.40 -42.55
N HIS A 797 29.70 44.69 -42.24
CA HIS A 797 29.74 43.70 -41.16
C HIS A 797 29.47 44.36 -39.80
N CYS A 798 28.80 43.63 -38.90
CA CYS A 798 28.56 44.09 -37.54
C CYS A 798 29.88 44.16 -36.76
N ILE A 799 30.03 45.17 -35.91
CA ILE A 799 31.21 45.30 -35.05
C ILE A 799 31.18 44.22 -33.96
N GLU A 800 32.27 43.46 -33.87
CA GLU A 800 32.49 42.41 -32.87
C GLU A 800 32.29 42.96 -31.44
N GLY A 801 31.52 42.25 -30.62
CA GLY A 801 31.19 42.67 -29.26
C GLY A 801 30.10 43.74 -29.15
N HIS A 802 29.64 44.33 -30.26
CA HIS A 802 28.61 45.37 -30.28
C HIS A 802 27.30 44.92 -30.93
N GLY A 803 27.29 43.75 -31.57
CA GLY A 803 26.11 43.16 -32.19
C GLY A 803 26.45 41.94 -33.05
N ALA A 804 25.41 41.26 -33.53
CA ALA A 804 25.53 40.09 -34.41
C ALA A 804 24.61 40.22 -35.64
N CYS A 805 24.96 39.57 -36.75
CA CYS A 805 24.12 39.57 -37.94
C CYS A 805 22.90 38.65 -37.77
N ASP A 806 21.70 39.19 -38.00
CA ASP A 806 20.54 38.36 -38.32
C ASP A 806 20.65 37.93 -39.79
N GLU A 807 21.16 36.72 -40.01
CA GLU A 807 21.38 36.14 -41.34
C GLU A 807 20.08 35.90 -42.13
N THR A 808 18.91 35.95 -41.48
CA THR A 808 17.62 35.87 -42.16
C THR A 808 17.21 37.23 -42.73
N GLN A 809 17.51 38.31 -42.01
CA GLN A 809 17.14 39.68 -42.39
C GLN A 809 18.26 40.45 -43.10
N GLY A 810 19.51 39.97 -43.00
CA GLY A 810 20.70 40.66 -43.48
C GLY A 810 20.94 41.99 -42.74
N LYS A 811 20.61 42.04 -41.45
CA LYS A 811 20.71 43.26 -40.62
C LYS A 811 21.39 42.95 -39.29
N CYS A 812 22.24 43.88 -38.83
CA CYS A 812 22.87 43.76 -37.52
C CYS A 812 21.86 43.99 -36.38
N GLN A 813 21.82 43.05 -35.44
CA GLN A 813 21.19 43.21 -34.13
C GLN A 813 22.24 43.74 -33.15
N CYS A 814 22.12 45.02 -32.78
CA CYS A 814 23.07 45.66 -31.87
C CYS A 814 22.76 45.30 -30.40
N TRP A 815 23.80 45.04 -29.63
CA TRP A 815 23.73 44.73 -28.20
C TRP A 815 23.83 46.00 -27.34
N GLY A 816 23.23 45.97 -26.15
CA GLY A 816 23.26 47.07 -25.18
C GLY A 816 22.86 48.43 -25.77
N ASP A 817 23.75 49.42 -25.63
CA ASP A 817 23.52 50.79 -26.07
C ASP A 817 24.00 51.09 -27.50
N TYR A 818 24.45 50.10 -28.25
CA TYR A 818 24.94 50.31 -29.62
C TYR A 818 23.80 50.44 -30.64
N ASN A 819 24.05 51.21 -31.70
CA ASN A 819 23.13 51.42 -32.82
C ASN A 819 23.88 51.71 -34.13
N GLY A 820 23.10 51.80 -35.21
CA GLY A 820 23.61 51.98 -36.57
C GLY A 820 23.53 50.69 -37.38
N SER A 821 23.81 50.76 -38.68
CA SER A 821 23.73 49.61 -39.58
C SER A 821 24.81 48.55 -39.32
N ASP A 822 25.92 48.94 -38.69
CA ASP A 822 27.06 48.09 -38.29
C ASP A 822 27.26 48.03 -36.76
N CYS A 823 26.34 48.60 -35.97
CA CYS A 823 26.47 48.72 -34.50
C CYS A 823 27.71 49.49 -34.03
N LYS A 824 28.21 50.40 -34.87
CA LYS A 824 29.39 51.21 -34.55
C LYS A 824 29.13 52.32 -33.53
N TYR A 825 27.92 52.85 -33.45
CA TYR A 825 27.65 54.05 -32.65
C TYR A 825 27.03 53.69 -31.30
N GLU A 826 27.73 54.02 -30.22
CA GLU A 826 27.16 53.99 -28.87
C GLU A 826 26.13 55.12 -28.72
N LYS A 827 24.94 54.82 -28.16
CA LYS A 827 23.96 55.84 -27.77
C LYS A 827 24.57 56.71 -26.67
N LYS A 828 25.21 57.82 -27.05
CA LYS A 828 25.49 58.88 -26.08
C LYS A 828 24.16 59.40 -25.52
N ASN A 829 24.00 59.31 -24.20
CA ASN A 829 22.83 59.80 -23.47
C ASN A 829 22.58 61.29 -23.76
N MET A 830 21.76 61.56 -24.78
CA MET A 830 21.37 62.91 -25.20
C MET A 830 20.67 63.66 -24.05
N TRP A 831 20.03 62.93 -23.13
CA TRP A 831 19.42 63.48 -21.93
C TRP A 831 20.43 64.08 -20.94
N ILE A 832 21.59 63.45 -20.74
CA ILE A 832 22.63 63.96 -19.83
C ILE A 832 23.28 65.22 -20.44
N THR A 833 23.54 65.22 -21.75
CA THR A 833 24.09 66.40 -22.44
C THR A 833 23.09 67.56 -22.49
N LEU A 834 21.79 67.30 -22.68
CA LEU A 834 20.73 68.32 -22.58
C LEU A 834 20.53 68.83 -21.15
N LEU A 835 20.64 67.98 -20.13
CA LEU A 835 20.60 68.38 -18.72
C LEU A 835 21.78 69.29 -18.37
N ILE A 836 22.99 68.94 -18.79
CA ILE A 836 24.19 69.77 -18.59
C ILE A 836 24.06 71.11 -19.35
N ALA A 837 23.58 71.10 -20.60
CA ALA A 837 23.35 72.34 -21.34
C ALA A 837 22.28 73.22 -20.67
N SER A 838 21.18 72.64 -20.19
CA SER A 838 20.11 73.37 -19.51
C SER A 838 20.56 73.96 -18.16
N THR A 839 21.39 73.24 -17.40
CA THR A 839 21.93 73.71 -16.12
C THR A 839 22.96 74.82 -16.34
N VAL A 840 23.79 74.74 -17.39
CA VAL A 840 24.69 75.84 -17.77
C VAL A 840 23.91 77.09 -18.18
N ILE A 841 22.85 76.96 -18.98
CA ILE A 841 21.99 78.10 -19.34
C ILE A 841 21.33 78.71 -18.10
N LEU A 842 20.81 77.87 -17.18
CA LEU A 842 20.21 78.33 -15.92
C LEU A 842 21.22 79.09 -15.06
N LEU A 843 22.47 78.61 -14.95
CA LEU A 843 23.53 79.27 -14.20
C LEU A 843 23.93 80.63 -14.81
N ILE A 844 23.95 80.75 -16.15
CA ILE A 844 24.20 82.02 -16.84
C ILE A 844 23.07 83.02 -16.54
N VAL A 845 21.81 82.59 -16.59
CA VAL A 845 20.65 83.43 -16.25
C VAL A 845 20.71 83.87 -14.78
N LEU A 846 21.02 82.96 -13.85
CA LEU A 846 21.18 83.28 -12.44
C LEU A 846 22.34 84.24 -12.16
N ALA A 847 23.45 84.13 -12.89
CA ALA A 847 24.57 85.07 -12.80
C ALA A 847 24.17 86.48 -13.28
N ILE A 848 23.43 86.60 -14.39
CA ILE A 848 22.89 87.89 -14.88
C ILE A 848 21.93 88.51 -13.87
N VAL A 849 21.07 87.70 -13.23
CA VAL A 849 20.17 88.13 -12.16
C VAL A 849 20.93 88.56 -10.89
N MET A 850 22.01 87.87 -10.52
CA MET A 850 22.85 88.28 -9.39
C MET A 850 23.63 89.56 -9.67
N ILE A 851 24.18 89.75 -10.87
CA ILE A 851 24.90 90.97 -11.25
C ILE A 851 23.95 92.19 -11.27
N SER A 852 22.72 92.01 -11.76
CA SER A 852 21.70 93.07 -11.72
C SER A 852 21.20 93.38 -10.30
N ARG A 853 21.17 92.40 -9.39
CA ARG A 853 20.86 92.63 -7.96
C ARG A 853 22.02 93.26 -7.17
N LEU A 854 23.27 92.94 -7.50
CA LEU A 854 24.47 93.49 -6.84
C LEU A 854 24.74 94.96 -7.22
N ALA A 855 24.22 95.44 -8.36
CA ALA A 855 24.27 96.86 -8.72
C ALA A 855 23.35 97.75 -7.86
N HIS A 856 22.41 97.17 -7.09
CA HIS A 856 21.36 97.92 -6.41
C HIS A 856 21.47 98.05 -4.89
N HIS A 857 22.49 97.46 -4.26
CA HIS A 857 22.62 97.49 -2.79
C HIS A 857 23.99 97.99 -2.32
N THR A 858 24.12 99.31 -2.20
CA THR A 858 25.08 99.97 -1.31
C THR A 858 24.53 100.04 0.12
N PRO A 859 25.20 99.48 1.16
CA PRO A 859 24.79 99.66 2.55
C PRO A 859 25.62 100.75 3.26
N ARG A 860 24.95 101.56 4.09
CA ARG A 860 25.49 102.63 4.94
C ARG A 860 25.95 102.11 6.32
N ARG A 861 27.12 102.61 6.73
CA ARG A 861 27.86 102.66 8.02
C ARG A 861 27.20 102.33 9.38
N ASN A 862 28.03 101.62 10.19
CA ASN A 862 28.35 101.71 11.65
C ASN A 862 27.24 101.35 12.68
N ARG A 863 27.51 100.71 13.84
CA ARG A 863 28.59 100.91 14.84
C ARG A 863 28.50 99.82 15.96
N LYS A 864 29.66 99.32 16.45
CA LYS A 864 30.06 98.89 17.85
C LYS A 864 29.11 98.00 18.71
N GLU A 865 29.51 97.09 19.61
CA GLU A 865 30.74 96.83 20.38
C GLU A 865 30.66 95.44 21.10
N LYS A 866 31.84 94.85 21.37
CA LYS A 866 32.28 93.99 22.52
C LYS A 866 31.64 92.61 22.91
N LYS A 867 32.55 91.60 22.86
CA LYS A 867 32.84 90.36 23.68
C LYS A 867 32.20 90.26 25.09
N PRO A 868 32.16 89.09 25.82
CA PRO A 868 33.08 87.89 25.85
C PRO A 868 32.36 86.50 25.91
N LEU A 869 32.94 85.33 25.55
CA LEU A 869 33.92 84.39 26.18
C LEU A 869 33.47 83.61 27.45
N VAL A 870 33.90 82.33 27.50
CA VAL A 870 33.94 81.33 28.61
C VAL A 870 32.73 80.37 28.67
N ALA A 871 32.78 79.08 29.06
CA ALA A 871 33.68 77.91 28.98
C ALA A 871 32.97 76.76 29.74
N ASP A 872 33.38 75.52 29.45
CA ASP A 872 33.44 74.32 30.31
C ASP A 872 32.20 73.50 30.73
N ALA A 873 32.48 72.18 30.76
CA ALA A 873 32.18 71.18 31.81
C ALA A 873 31.35 69.93 31.39
N GLU A 874 32.09 68.87 31.04
CA GLU A 874 32.21 67.56 31.70
C GLU A 874 31.03 66.74 32.28
N ASN A 875 31.29 65.41 32.23
CA ASN A 875 30.76 64.27 32.99
C ASN A 875 29.45 63.61 32.47
N GLY A 876 29.30 62.29 32.40
CA GLY A 876 30.13 61.17 32.83
C GLY A 876 29.23 59.95 33.16
N TYR A 877 29.81 58.76 33.02
CA TYR A 877 29.50 57.51 33.76
C TYR A 877 28.36 56.53 33.34
N LYS A 878 28.84 55.29 33.11
CA LYS A 878 28.41 53.96 33.65
C LYS A 878 27.48 53.02 32.86
N SER A 879 28.13 52.01 32.26
CA SER A 879 28.01 50.54 32.37
C SER A 879 26.67 49.78 32.50
N MET A 880 26.69 48.60 31.84
CA MET A 880 25.87 47.38 31.96
C MET A 880 24.45 47.51 31.40
N ASP A 881 23.96 46.61 30.54
CA ASP A 881 24.35 45.24 30.15
C ASP A 881 24.42 45.04 28.63
#